data_AF-A0A2D9XK84-F1
#
_entry.id   AF-A0A2D9XK84-F1
#
_cell.length_a   1.000
_cell.length_b   1.000
_cell.length_c   1.000
_cell.angle_alpha   90.00
_cell.angle_beta   90.00
_cell.angle_gamma   90.00
#
_symmetry.space_group_name_H-M   'P 1'
#
loop_
_entity.id
_entity.type
_entity.pdbx_description
1 polymer ?
#
loop_
_entity_poly.entity_id
_entity_poly.type
_entity_poly.pdbx_seq_one_letter_code
_entity_poly.pdbx_strand_id
1 'polypeptide(L)'
;MKNIFLLLFFPVILFSQVNYSEDISPIIYNNCTECHRVGGAGPMPFTSYEEVASLGMMIKYVTESGYMPPWHANPDYSTFLGERVLTDAEKQLISDWVDGGMIQGDPSLEAQIPEFVEGSVIGEPDAVFTMEEEYLIEGNNQDDYRVFVFSTNFPEDKYLKSIEIIPGNLAAVHHVLVNIDTEGDCAALDASTPEYGYECESGFCVGNIPQLSAGYTPGMVPPIWNNDIGLVLPAGADIAIQMHYAPSSIDQYDQSSVNLFFKDQPVEREVEVLTIVDTQLQIPANEIYTHYNSYQIPFDMSVISVLPHMHLIGKSWLIYAENDGDTIPIINIPDWDFNWQTFYQPEYMLKLPQGYTLHAYATYDNTSSNPTNPNSPPQDMFWCDYTTCEMFFLPFAYVPYQDGDENTYLGNSEDLGCTNPDACNYNLLAIIDDGTCGILDDCGTCHVPCCFNVATSECDYAVSEQSCNNYWADFNVVSDPDQNIFWNTSCTLGCIDSEACNYDINATEDDGSCEYPEEYYNCDGDCLNDLDADGICDELECFNVLCDEWSECILGDCICLNDVNTNGICDEEEQANCSDLSVFSVYQSGDQIIVNVSNSSAYEIFSYPGFILFNSLGDTIAIEEVQYYGIATESIHFLEIQENAVITSDVSLQLHTWFYDFLQCEWENIVMLDNCELDPEPGECDAAIEIFYFNQNTLTCESTWWGGCNGVVPFWSLEACQESCESILIDELSSKKVLIQQLDVLGRHVNSNQKGIFIKLYDNGAVEKELILDK
;
A
#
# COMPACT_ATOMS: atom_id res chain seq x y z
N MET A 1 -23.19 29.64 -57.50
CA MET A 1 -23.21 28.54 -56.53
C MET A 1 -21.83 28.50 -55.90
N LYS A 2 -21.67 29.11 -54.71
CA LYS A 2 -20.45 29.04 -53.90
C LYS A 2 -20.75 28.04 -52.79
N ASN A 3 -20.10 26.88 -52.81
CA ASN A 3 -20.21 25.90 -51.74
C ASN A 3 -19.37 26.40 -50.57
N ILE A 4 -20.03 26.68 -49.44
CA ILE A 4 -19.40 26.94 -48.16
C ILE A 4 -19.24 25.58 -47.48
N PHE A 5 -17.99 25.15 -47.29
CA PHE A 5 -17.66 24.03 -46.41
C PHE A 5 -17.75 24.54 -44.97
N LEU A 6 -18.67 23.96 -44.20
CA LEU A 6 -18.77 24.18 -42.75
C LEU A 6 -17.80 23.18 -42.09
N LEU A 7 -16.67 23.68 -41.57
CA LEU A 7 -15.80 22.91 -40.67
C LEU A 7 -16.46 22.90 -39.30
N LEU A 8 -16.96 21.73 -38.88
CA LEU A 8 -17.39 21.48 -37.51
C LEU A 8 -16.14 21.20 -36.68
N PHE A 9 -15.75 22.14 -35.82
CA PHE A 9 -14.82 21.88 -34.73
C PHE A 9 -15.57 21.08 -33.67
N PHE A 10 -15.23 19.79 -33.53
CA PHE A 10 -15.51 19.05 -32.30
C PHE A 10 -14.42 19.47 -31.30
N PRO A 11 -14.77 19.91 -30.08
CA PRO A 11 -13.79 20.03 -29.02
C PRO A 11 -13.31 18.61 -28.71
N VAL A 12 -12.04 18.34 -28.97
CA VAL A 12 -11.36 17.17 -28.41
C VAL A 12 -11.18 17.51 -26.94
N ILE A 13 -12.00 16.89 -26.09
CA ILE A 13 -11.73 16.85 -24.66
C ILE A 13 -10.55 15.89 -24.55
N LEU A 14 -9.35 16.46 -24.38
CA LEU A 14 -8.18 15.71 -23.92
C LEU A 14 -8.49 15.33 -22.48
N PHE A 15 -8.88 14.08 -22.26
CA PHE A 15 -8.80 13.51 -20.91
C PHE A 15 -7.31 13.30 -20.65
N SER A 16 -6.81 13.86 -19.54
CA SER A 16 -5.49 13.51 -19.03
C SER A 16 -5.47 12.01 -18.80
N GLN A 17 -4.42 11.33 -19.26
CA GLN A 17 -4.22 9.92 -18.98
C GLN A 17 -3.74 9.77 -17.54
N VAL A 18 -4.25 8.77 -16.82
CA VAL A 18 -3.83 8.47 -15.44
C VAL A 18 -2.32 8.20 -15.44
N ASN A 19 -1.58 8.84 -14.54
CA ASN A 19 -0.13 8.70 -14.43
C ASN A 19 0.35 8.51 -12.99
N TYR A 20 1.57 8.00 -12.84
CA TYR A 20 2.13 7.69 -11.52
C TYR A 20 2.29 8.94 -10.66
N SER A 21 3.00 9.96 -11.16
CA SER A 21 3.43 11.10 -10.36
C SER A 21 2.25 11.85 -9.75
N GLU A 22 1.20 12.15 -10.53
CA GLU A 22 0.06 12.94 -10.05
C GLU A 22 -1.02 12.07 -9.37
N ASP A 23 -1.30 10.87 -9.90
CA ASP A 23 -2.49 10.11 -9.50
C ASP A 23 -2.17 8.90 -8.58
N ILE A 24 -1.05 8.21 -8.79
CA ILE A 24 -0.76 6.94 -8.09
C ILE A 24 0.23 7.09 -6.94
N SER A 25 1.24 7.95 -7.07
CA SER A 25 2.24 8.17 -6.04
C SER A 25 1.62 8.64 -4.70
N PRO A 26 0.58 9.50 -4.66
CA PRO A 26 -0.07 9.82 -3.40
C PRO A 26 -0.72 8.58 -2.76
N ILE A 27 -1.31 7.69 -3.57
CA ILE A 27 -1.98 6.48 -3.07
C ILE A 27 -0.95 5.52 -2.50
N ILE A 28 0.13 5.24 -3.24
CA ILE A 28 1.20 4.33 -2.82
C ILE A 28 1.91 4.86 -1.58
N TYR A 29 2.31 6.13 -1.56
CA TYR A 29 3.09 6.70 -0.47
C TYR A 29 2.31 6.78 0.83
N ASN A 30 1.00 7.04 0.77
CA ASN A 30 0.17 7.13 1.96
C ASN A 30 -0.31 5.76 2.49
N ASN A 31 -0.46 4.74 1.63
CA ASN A 31 -1.09 3.47 2.02
C ASN A 31 -0.16 2.25 2.01
N CYS A 32 0.95 2.30 1.29
CA CYS A 32 1.81 1.14 1.04
C CYS A 32 3.23 1.35 1.57
N THR A 33 3.82 2.53 1.35
CA THR A 33 5.25 2.78 1.57
C THR A 33 5.68 2.74 3.04
N GLU A 34 4.75 2.91 4.00
CA GLU A 34 5.06 2.74 5.43
C GLU A 34 5.65 1.36 5.72
N CYS A 35 5.06 0.31 5.13
CA CYS A 35 5.54 -1.06 5.24
C CYS A 35 6.51 -1.41 4.11
N HIS A 36 6.23 -0.95 2.88
CA HIS A 36 7.01 -1.25 1.69
C HIS A 36 8.11 -0.21 1.47
N ARG A 37 9.14 -0.27 2.31
CA ARG A 37 10.37 0.51 2.20
C ARG A 37 11.53 -0.29 2.75
N VAL A 38 12.76 0.12 2.46
CA VAL A 38 13.94 -0.53 3.05
C VAL A 38 13.86 -0.48 4.59
N GLY A 39 14.06 -1.63 5.22
CA GLY A 39 13.91 -1.80 6.67
C GLY A 39 12.46 -1.73 7.17
N GLY A 40 11.46 -1.74 6.29
CA GLY A 40 10.04 -1.90 6.64
C GLY A 40 9.67 -3.37 6.79
N ALA A 41 8.39 -3.63 7.06
CA ALA A 41 7.84 -4.98 7.19
C ALA A 41 7.51 -5.65 5.84
N GLY A 42 7.37 -4.86 4.77
CA GLY A 42 7.10 -5.35 3.43
C GLY A 42 8.35 -6.00 2.80
N PRO A 43 8.21 -7.08 2.02
CA PRO A 43 9.35 -7.80 1.45
C PRO A 43 10.05 -7.05 0.30
N MET A 44 9.43 -6.00 -0.21
CA MET A 44 9.94 -5.16 -1.31
C MET A 44 9.59 -3.68 -1.08
N PRO A 45 10.47 -2.76 -1.50
CA PRO A 45 10.24 -1.32 -1.38
C PRO A 45 9.27 -0.80 -2.46
N PHE A 46 8.51 0.24 -2.11
CA PHE A 46 7.66 1.07 -2.97
C PHE A 46 7.95 2.54 -2.68
N THR A 47 9.18 2.95 -2.96
CA THR A 47 9.75 4.27 -2.71
C THR A 47 10.13 5.01 -3.99
N SER A 48 9.89 4.40 -5.16
CA SER A 48 10.04 5.05 -6.45
C SER A 48 9.03 4.51 -7.48
N TYR A 49 8.86 5.25 -8.57
CA TYR A 49 8.07 4.82 -9.73
C TYR A 49 8.51 3.44 -10.25
N GLU A 50 9.81 3.21 -10.42
CA GLU A 50 10.35 2.00 -11.02
C GLU A 50 10.02 0.77 -10.18
N GLU A 51 10.15 0.89 -8.86
CA GLU A 51 9.79 -0.15 -7.91
C GLU A 51 8.29 -0.52 -8.02
N VAL A 52 7.42 0.48 -8.08
CA VAL A 52 5.97 0.27 -8.19
C VAL A 52 5.57 -0.29 -9.55
N ALA A 53 6.08 0.30 -10.64
CA ALA A 53 5.76 -0.10 -12.02
C ALA A 53 6.22 -1.53 -12.32
N SER A 54 7.38 -1.95 -11.79
CA SER A 54 7.87 -3.33 -11.93
C SER A 54 6.91 -4.36 -11.33
N LEU A 55 6.09 -3.95 -10.34
CA LEU A 55 5.15 -4.81 -9.64
C LEU A 55 3.69 -4.43 -9.91
N GLY A 56 3.41 -3.55 -10.88
CA GLY A 56 2.09 -2.96 -11.08
C GLY A 56 0.97 -3.98 -11.29
N MET A 57 1.22 -5.07 -12.03
CA MET A 57 0.23 -6.15 -12.20
C MET A 57 -0.11 -6.86 -10.88
N MET A 58 0.89 -7.09 -10.04
CA MET A 58 0.68 -7.68 -8.71
C MET A 58 -0.05 -6.68 -7.82
N ILE A 59 0.38 -5.40 -7.80
CA ILE A 59 -0.25 -4.32 -7.04
C ILE A 59 -1.73 -4.19 -7.41
N LYS A 60 -2.05 -4.17 -8.70
CA LYS A 60 -3.43 -4.19 -9.20
C LYS A 60 -4.20 -5.38 -8.63
N TYR A 61 -3.68 -6.60 -8.76
CA TYR A 61 -4.35 -7.80 -8.25
C TYR A 61 -4.61 -7.73 -6.73
N VAL A 62 -3.60 -7.39 -5.93
CA VAL A 62 -3.73 -7.42 -4.46
C VAL A 62 -4.62 -6.29 -3.95
N THR A 63 -4.67 -5.15 -4.65
CA THR A 63 -5.55 -4.03 -4.30
C THR A 63 -7.00 -4.25 -4.75
N GLU A 64 -7.22 -4.82 -5.94
CA GLU A 64 -8.57 -5.19 -6.43
C GLU A 64 -9.21 -6.29 -5.59
N SER A 65 -8.44 -7.32 -5.21
CA SER A 65 -8.91 -8.41 -4.36
C SER A 65 -9.16 -7.98 -2.90
N GLY A 66 -8.64 -6.81 -2.50
CA GLY A 66 -8.68 -6.36 -1.11
C GLY A 66 -7.71 -7.10 -0.19
N TYR A 67 -6.73 -7.81 -0.76
CA TYR A 67 -5.64 -8.43 -0.01
C TYR A 67 -4.71 -7.37 0.59
N MET A 68 -4.49 -6.26 -0.12
CA MET A 68 -3.72 -5.11 0.33
C MET A 68 -4.49 -3.79 0.11
N PRO A 69 -4.26 -2.78 0.97
CA PRO A 69 -3.59 -2.87 2.27
C PRO A 69 -4.35 -3.77 3.25
N PRO A 70 -3.68 -4.34 4.25
CA PRO A 70 -4.28 -5.31 5.15
C PRO A 70 -5.12 -4.60 6.21
N TRP A 71 -6.41 -4.45 5.91
CA TRP A 71 -7.42 -3.92 6.82
C TRP A 71 -8.75 -4.65 6.67
N HIS A 72 -9.00 -5.59 7.58
CA HIS A 72 -10.14 -6.51 7.45
C HIS A 72 -11.43 -6.01 8.13
N ALA A 73 -11.38 -4.93 8.91
CA ALA A 73 -12.59 -4.35 9.50
C ALA A 73 -13.36 -3.55 8.45
N ASN A 74 -14.68 -3.73 8.38
CA ASN A 74 -15.53 -3.04 7.43
C ASN A 74 -15.72 -1.56 7.84
N PRO A 75 -15.17 -0.59 7.08
CA PRO A 75 -15.26 0.84 7.41
C PRO A 75 -16.70 1.38 7.29
N ASP A 76 -17.57 0.74 6.49
CA ASP A 76 -18.98 1.13 6.37
C ASP A 76 -19.81 0.73 7.62
N TYR A 77 -19.24 -0.07 8.52
CA TYR A 77 -19.92 -0.55 9.73
C TYR A 77 -19.53 0.24 10.99
N SER A 78 -18.23 0.46 11.18
CA SER A 78 -17.63 1.23 12.27
C SER A 78 -16.32 1.84 11.79
N THR A 79 -15.97 3.05 12.28
CA THR A 79 -14.69 3.71 11.99
C THR A 79 -13.68 3.53 13.12
N PHE A 80 -12.41 3.36 12.76
CA PHE A 80 -11.30 3.17 13.68
C PHE A 80 -10.08 4.03 13.32
N LEU A 81 -9.22 4.26 14.30
CA LEU A 81 -7.93 4.92 14.10
C LEU A 81 -7.00 4.03 13.27
N GLY A 82 -6.29 4.65 12.32
CA GLY A 82 -5.29 3.97 11.49
C GLY A 82 -5.89 3.04 10.43
N GLU A 83 -7.12 3.30 9.98
CA GLU A 83 -7.73 2.59 8.86
C GLU A 83 -6.85 2.64 7.61
N ARG A 84 -6.50 1.46 7.08
CA ARG A 84 -5.70 1.31 5.86
C ARG A 84 -6.56 0.72 4.76
N VAL A 85 -7.47 1.52 4.22
CA VAL A 85 -8.41 1.09 3.17
C VAL A 85 -8.22 1.92 1.92
N LEU A 86 -8.22 1.26 0.76
CA LEU A 86 -8.32 1.94 -0.52
C LEU A 86 -9.79 2.08 -0.90
N THR A 87 -10.18 3.29 -1.30
CA THR A 87 -11.49 3.55 -1.88
C THR A 87 -11.64 2.86 -3.23
N ASP A 88 -12.87 2.59 -3.65
CA ASP A 88 -13.14 2.04 -4.99
C ASP A 88 -12.57 2.91 -6.12
N ALA A 89 -12.49 4.23 -5.90
CA ALA A 89 -11.91 5.17 -6.85
C ALA A 89 -10.37 5.03 -6.93
N GLU A 90 -9.69 4.88 -5.80
CA GLU A 90 -8.24 4.65 -5.76
C GLU A 90 -7.87 3.29 -6.37
N LYS A 91 -8.63 2.23 -6.06
CA LYS A 91 -8.45 0.91 -6.70
C LYS A 91 -8.62 1.00 -8.21
N GLN A 92 -9.64 1.75 -8.68
CA GLN A 92 -9.85 1.96 -10.10
C GLN A 92 -8.73 2.77 -10.74
N LEU A 93 -8.19 3.80 -10.07
CA LEU A 93 -7.04 4.57 -10.58
C LEU A 93 -5.81 3.68 -10.75
N ILE A 94 -5.49 2.83 -9.76
CA ILE A 94 -4.41 1.84 -9.86
C ILE A 94 -4.66 0.91 -11.05
N SER A 95 -5.88 0.37 -11.18
CA SER A 95 -6.23 -0.50 -12.32
C SER A 95 -6.06 0.21 -13.66
N ASP A 96 -6.60 1.43 -13.80
CA ASP A 96 -6.58 2.20 -15.04
C ASP A 96 -5.15 2.61 -15.43
N TRP A 97 -4.31 2.92 -14.45
CA TRP A 97 -2.90 3.20 -14.65
C TRP A 97 -2.15 1.96 -15.15
N VAL A 98 -2.37 0.80 -14.51
CA VAL A 98 -1.75 -0.46 -14.92
C VAL A 98 -2.20 -0.88 -16.32
N ASP A 99 -3.50 -0.84 -16.60
CA ASP A 99 -4.05 -1.15 -17.93
C ASP A 99 -3.64 -0.11 -18.98
N GLY A 100 -3.35 1.11 -18.55
CA GLY A 100 -2.87 2.23 -19.36
C GLY A 100 -1.37 2.22 -19.66
N GLY A 101 -0.65 1.14 -19.29
CA GLY A 101 0.79 0.99 -19.54
C GLY A 101 1.70 1.61 -18.49
N MET A 102 1.16 1.92 -17.29
CA MET A 102 1.90 2.39 -16.12
C MET A 102 2.74 3.65 -16.38
N ILE A 103 2.20 4.64 -17.09
CA ILE A 103 2.96 5.86 -17.44
C ILE A 103 3.35 6.64 -16.18
N GLN A 104 4.61 7.08 -16.09
CA GLN A 104 5.09 7.85 -14.94
C GLN A 104 4.42 9.22 -14.80
N GLY A 105 4.36 10.03 -15.86
CA GLY A 105 3.90 11.42 -15.77
C GLY A 105 5.07 12.39 -15.59
N ASP A 106 4.83 13.55 -14.97
CA ASP A 106 5.89 14.53 -14.65
C ASP A 106 6.47 14.22 -13.26
N PRO A 107 7.72 13.74 -13.15
CA PRO A 107 8.36 13.40 -11.88
C PRO A 107 8.44 14.58 -10.89
N SER A 108 8.38 15.83 -11.37
CA SER A 108 8.37 17.00 -10.49
C SER A 108 7.05 17.22 -9.77
N LEU A 109 5.98 16.57 -10.23
CA LEU A 109 4.65 16.59 -9.62
C LEU A 109 4.38 15.37 -8.72
N GLU A 110 5.38 14.49 -8.57
CA GLU A 110 5.28 13.32 -7.70
C GLU A 110 5.06 13.71 -6.25
N ALA A 111 4.20 12.97 -5.55
CA ALA A 111 3.95 13.18 -4.13
C ALA A 111 5.26 13.04 -3.34
N GLN A 112 5.40 13.86 -2.30
CA GLN A 112 6.54 13.69 -1.39
C GLN A 112 6.33 12.43 -0.56
N ILE A 113 7.36 11.59 -0.49
CA ILE A 113 7.38 10.42 0.40
C ILE A 113 7.27 10.93 1.85
N PRO A 114 6.36 10.36 2.67
CA PRO A 114 6.25 10.70 4.08
C PRO A 114 7.59 10.56 4.82
N GLU A 115 7.85 11.47 5.75
CA GLU A 115 8.98 11.31 6.65
C GLU A 115 8.68 10.20 7.66
N PHE A 116 9.47 9.12 7.62
CA PHE A 116 9.37 8.03 8.58
C PHE A 116 10.30 8.31 9.77
N VAL A 117 9.72 8.37 10.97
CA VAL A 117 10.48 8.59 12.20
C VAL A 117 11.36 7.37 12.49
N GLU A 118 12.68 7.56 12.59
CA GLU A 118 13.56 6.51 13.11
C GLU A 118 13.38 6.39 14.64
N GLY A 119 13.00 5.19 15.11
CA GLY A 119 12.83 4.89 16.52
C GLY A 119 11.37 4.99 16.98
N SER A 120 11.12 5.75 18.05
CA SER A 120 9.77 5.87 18.62
C SER A 120 8.90 6.82 17.81
N VAL A 121 7.66 6.39 17.53
CA VAL A 121 6.65 7.23 16.86
C VAL A 121 5.91 8.14 17.85
N ILE A 122 6.04 7.89 19.16
CA ILE A 122 5.41 8.71 20.22
C ILE A 122 6.33 9.88 20.64
N GLY A 123 7.64 9.68 20.63
CA GLY A 123 8.64 10.67 21.05
C GLY A 123 9.72 10.09 21.96
N GLU A 124 10.33 10.92 22.81
CA GLU A 124 11.38 10.45 23.73
C GLU A 124 10.77 9.60 24.87
N PRO A 125 11.16 8.33 25.05
CA PRO A 125 10.63 7.47 26.10
C PRO A 125 11.22 7.80 27.48
N ASP A 126 10.41 7.66 28.53
CA ASP A 126 10.84 7.87 29.92
C ASP A 126 11.66 6.69 30.46
N ALA A 127 11.40 5.48 29.96
CA ALA A 127 12.19 4.28 30.24
C ALA A 127 12.22 3.36 29.02
N VAL A 128 13.36 2.73 28.79
CA VAL A 128 13.60 1.79 27.68
C VAL A 128 14.12 0.47 28.24
N PHE A 129 13.49 -0.63 27.84
CA PHE A 129 13.88 -1.99 28.19
C PHE A 129 14.19 -2.79 26.93
N THR A 130 15.47 -2.93 26.62
CA THR A 130 15.95 -3.70 25.45
C THR A 130 16.23 -5.14 25.84
N MET A 131 15.99 -6.09 24.94
CA MET A 131 16.40 -7.48 25.11
C MET A 131 17.89 -7.56 25.46
N GLU A 132 18.24 -8.35 26.48
CA GLU A 132 19.60 -8.42 27.02
C GLU A 132 20.61 -9.02 26.02
N GLU A 133 20.13 -9.90 25.15
CA GLU A 133 20.89 -10.61 24.13
C GLU A 133 20.10 -10.64 22.81
N GLU A 134 20.80 -10.70 21.68
CA GLU A 134 20.17 -10.97 20.38
C GLU A 134 19.56 -12.38 20.37
N TYR A 135 18.35 -12.49 19.84
CA TYR A 135 17.68 -13.76 19.62
C TYR A 135 17.84 -14.21 18.17
N LEU A 136 18.22 -15.48 17.98
CA LEU A 136 18.30 -16.12 16.67
C LEU A 136 16.93 -16.70 16.30
N ILE A 137 16.37 -16.22 15.19
CA ILE A 137 15.24 -16.85 14.52
C ILE A 137 15.80 -17.80 13.47
N GLU A 138 15.55 -19.10 13.63
CA GLU A 138 16.06 -20.11 12.72
C GLU A 138 15.37 -20.02 11.35
N GLY A 139 16.16 -20.06 10.26
CA GLY A 139 15.67 -20.11 8.88
C GLY A 139 15.11 -21.48 8.51
N ASN A 140 14.04 -21.92 9.18
CA ASN A 140 13.48 -23.27 9.07
C ASN A 140 12.03 -23.30 8.51
N ASN A 141 11.51 -22.15 8.07
CA ASN A 141 10.12 -21.94 7.60
C ASN A 141 9.07 -22.41 8.63
N GLN A 142 9.26 -22.09 9.91
CA GLN A 142 8.27 -22.33 10.96
C GLN A 142 8.08 -21.07 11.79
N ASP A 143 6.87 -20.88 12.32
CA ASP A 143 6.61 -19.84 13.31
C ASP A 143 7.45 -20.06 14.57
N ASP A 144 7.95 -18.97 15.15
CA ASP A 144 8.67 -18.99 16.42
C ASP A 144 7.97 -18.07 17.43
N TYR A 145 7.50 -18.65 18.53
CA TYR A 145 6.80 -17.93 19.58
C TYR A 145 7.60 -17.97 20.88
N ARG A 146 7.90 -16.79 21.41
CA ARG A 146 8.78 -16.66 22.57
C ARG A 146 8.38 -15.54 23.49
N VAL A 147 8.41 -15.79 24.78
CA VAL A 147 8.19 -14.76 25.80
C VAL A 147 9.53 -14.27 26.35
N PHE A 148 9.70 -12.95 26.37
CA PHE A 148 10.81 -12.27 27.02
C PHE A 148 10.30 -11.46 28.21
N VAL A 149 11.04 -11.49 29.32
CA VAL A 149 10.67 -10.81 30.57
C VAL A 149 11.67 -9.71 30.90
N PHE A 150 11.16 -8.51 31.15
CA PHE A 150 11.93 -7.31 31.48
C PHE A 150 11.70 -6.91 32.92
N SER A 151 12.75 -6.99 33.74
CA SER A 151 12.69 -6.57 35.13
C SER A 151 12.71 -5.06 35.29
N THR A 152 11.57 -4.47 35.68
CA THR A 152 11.44 -2.99 35.74
C THR A 152 12.12 -2.39 36.97
N ASN A 153 12.10 -3.13 38.09
CA ASN A 153 12.66 -2.73 39.39
C ASN A 153 12.16 -1.36 39.93
N PHE A 154 10.99 -0.87 39.47
CA PHE A 154 10.46 0.40 39.97
C PHE A 154 10.03 0.28 41.44
N PRO A 155 10.47 1.19 42.34
CA PRO A 155 10.16 1.11 43.77
C PRO A 155 8.76 1.65 44.12
N GLU A 156 8.08 2.26 43.17
CA GLU A 156 6.77 2.91 43.28
C GLU A 156 5.98 2.66 42.00
N ASP A 157 4.65 2.76 42.10
CA ASP A 157 3.76 2.61 40.95
C ASP A 157 4.10 3.66 39.87
N LYS A 158 4.10 3.24 38.61
CA LYS A 158 4.25 4.12 37.46
C LYS A 158 2.93 4.24 36.72
N TYR A 159 2.62 5.46 36.31
CA TYR A 159 1.41 5.81 35.59
C TYR A 159 1.77 5.93 34.12
N LEU A 160 1.27 5.01 33.30
CA LEU A 160 1.67 4.88 31.90
C LEU A 160 0.68 5.65 31.01
N LYS A 161 1.25 6.49 30.13
CA LYS A 161 0.58 7.14 29.00
C LYS A 161 0.50 6.18 27.80
N SER A 162 1.53 5.36 27.60
CA SER A 162 1.61 4.39 26.52
C SER A 162 2.73 3.37 26.81
N ILE A 163 2.62 2.20 26.17
CA ILE A 163 3.67 1.20 26.04
C ILE A 163 3.87 0.98 24.54
N GLU A 164 5.09 1.16 24.07
CA GLU A 164 5.46 0.97 22.66
C GLU A 164 6.50 -0.13 22.54
N ILE A 165 6.32 -1.00 21.55
CA ILE A 165 7.30 -2.01 21.19
C ILE A 165 8.06 -1.50 19.98
N ILE A 166 9.39 -1.55 20.05
CA ILE A 166 10.28 -1.25 18.94
C ILE A 166 10.95 -2.55 18.51
N PRO A 167 10.50 -3.18 17.41
CA PRO A 167 11.17 -4.33 16.85
C PRO A 167 12.62 -4.04 16.49
N GLY A 168 13.54 -4.94 16.84
CA GLY A 168 14.93 -4.87 16.36
C GLY A 168 15.05 -5.29 14.89
N ASN A 169 14.13 -6.13 14.44
CA ASN A 169 13.99 -6.59 13.06
C ASN A 169 12.52 -6.59 12.62
N LEU A 170 12.12 -5.52 11.92
CA LEU A 170 10.76 -5.32 11.41
C LEU A 170 10.31 -6.37 10.38
N ALA A 171 11.25 -7.05 9.71
CA ALA A 171 10.94 -8.10 8.74
C ALA A 171 10.65 -9.46 9.41
N ALA A 172 11.13 -9.68 10.65
CA ALA A 172 10.91 -10.92 11.38
C ALA A 172 9.73 -10.84 12.35
N VAL A 173 9.56 -9.71 13.05
CA VAL A 173 8.55 -9.56 14.10
C VAL A 173 7.16 -9.38 13.49
N HIS A 174 6.31 -10.39 13.63
CA HIS A 174 4.98 -10.41 13.07
C HIS A 174 3.93 -9.78 14.00
N HIS A 175 3.96 -10.12 15.29
CA HIS A 175 3.22 -9.38 16.32
C HIS A 175 3.80 -9.57 17.71
N VAL A 176 3.42 -8.69 18.63
CA VAL A 176 3.82 -8.75 20.04
C VAL A 176 2.62 -8.50 20.94
N LEU A 177 2.46 -9.33 21.97
CA LEU A 177 1.51 -9.09 23.06
C LEU A 177 2.26 -8.65 24.30
N VAL A 178 1.68 -7.72 25.07
CA VAL A 178 2.27 -7.23 26.33
C VAL A 178 1.41 -7.62 27.53
N ASN A 179 2.06 -8.17 28.55
CA ASN A 179 1.47 -8.45 29.85
C ASN A 179 2.28 -7.80 30.98
N ILE A 180 1.59 -7.23 31.96
CA ILE A 180 2.19 -6.79 33.21
C ILE A 180 2.24 -8.00 34.16
N ASP A 181 3.44 -8.48 34.45
CA ASP A 181 3.66 -9.61 35.36
C ASP A 181 3.70 -9.12 36.82
N THR A 182 2.52 -8.97 37.42
CA THR A 182 2.39 -8.52 38.81
C THR A 182 2.69 -9.62 39.84
N GLU A 183 2.51 -10.89 39.47
CA GLU A 183 2.68 -12.02 40.37
C GLU A 183 4.09 -12.66 40.27
N GLY A 184 4.84 -12.34 39.21
CA GLY A 184 6.16 -12.89 38.92
C GLY A 184 6.09 -14.28 38.28
N ASP A 185 4.97 -14.64 37.67
CA ASP A 185 4.74 -15.97 37.09
C ASP A 185 5.53 -16.14 35.79
N CYS A 186 5.55 -15.11 34.93
CA CYS A 186 6.35 -15.12 33.70
C CYS A 186 7.84 -15.13 34.05
N ALA A 187 8.26 -14.29 35.01
CA ALA A 187 9.64 -14.27 35.50
C ALA A 187 10.08 -15.63 36.10
N ALA A 188 9.17 -16.32 36.81
CA ALA A 188 9.45 -17.64 37.35
C ALA A 188 9.58 -18.73 36.27
N LEU A 189 8.77 -18.64 35.21
CA LEU A 189 8.81 -19.57 34.07
C LEU A 189 10.08 -19.36 33.25
N ASP A 190 10.45 -18.12 32.94
CA ASP A 190 11.69 -17.75 32.27
C ASP A 190 12.92 -18.26 33.03
N ALA A 191 12.98 -18.04 34.36
CA ALA A 191 14.05 -18.55 35.20
C ALA A 191 14.13 -20.09 35.28
N SER A 192 13.11 -20.81 34.78
CA SER A 192 13.05 -22.27 34.78
C SER A 192 13.60 -22.90 33.49
N THR A 193 13.76 -22.11 32.43
CA THR A 193 14.35 -22.52 31.14
C THR A 193 15.81 -22.08 31.06
N PRO A 194 16.70 -22.88 30.42
CA PRO A 194 18.10 -22.50 30.24
C PRO A 194 18.34 -21.55 29.07
N GLU A 195 17.40 -21.46 28.12
CA GLU A 195 17.44 -20.53 26.99
C GLU A 195 17.00 -19.11 27.42
N TYR A 196 17.39 -18.09 26.66
CA TYR A 196 16.97 -16.70 26.91
C TYR A 196 15.51 -16.49 26.52
N GLY A 197 14.62 -16.10 27.44
CA GLY A 197 13.18 -16.20 27.20
C GLY A 197 12.69 -17.65 27.29
N TYR A 198 11.39 -17.87 27.14
CA TYR A 198 10.79 -19.21 27.06
C TYR A 198 9.81 -19.34 25.91
N GLU A 199 9.73 -20.53 25.34
CA GLU A 199 8.80 -20.84 24.25
C GLU A 199 7.37 -20.86 24.78
N CYS A 200 6.47 -20.15 24.09
CA CYS A 200 5.05 -20.16 24.39
C CYS A 200 4.22 -19.74 23.18
N GLU A 201 3.58 -20.70 22.52
CA GLU A 201 2.74 -20.48 21.33
C GLU A 201 1.41 -19.77 21.62
N SER A 202 1.03 -19.56 22.90
CA SER A 202 -0.26 -18.98 23.25
C SER A 202 -0.25 -18.17 24.53
N GLY A 203 -0.55 -16.88 24.41
CA GLY A 203 -0.52 -15.94 25.52
C GLY A 203 0.84 -15.93 26.22
N PHE A 204 0.86 -16.31 27.49
CA PHE A 204 2.10 -16.26 28.29
C PHE A 204 2.38 -17.57 29.04
N CYS A 205 1.60 -18.63 28.77
CA CYS A 205 1.75 -19.95 29.42
C CYS A 205 1.69 -19.91 30.96
N VAL A 206 1.17 -18.80 31.51
CA VAL A 206 0.82 -18.62 32.91
C VAL A 206 -0.70 -18.77 33.02
N GLY A 207 -1.19 -19.53 33.99
CA GLY A 207 -2.60 -19.98 34.04
C GLY A 207 -3.67 -18.88 34.25
N ASN A 208 -3.30 -17.61 34.13
CA ASN A 208 -4.15 -16.44 34.24
C ASN A 208 -4.33 -15.82 32.85
N ILE A 209 -5.53 -15.29 32.57
CA ILE A 209 -5.76 -14.51 31.35
C ILE A 209 -4.93 -13.23 31.47
N PRO A 210 -3.98 -12.97 30.56
CA PRO A 210 -3.13 -11.79 30.63
C PRO A 210 -3.97 -10.52 30.50
N GLN A 211 -3.58 -9.49 31.22
CA GLN A 211 -4.08 -8.14 30.98
C GLN A 211 -3.34 -7.65 29.73
N LEU A 212 -3.89 -7.97 28.55
CA LEU A 212 -3.38 -7.56 27.24
C LEU A 212 -3.38 -6.04 27.18
N SER A 213 -2.29 -5.47 27.67
CA SER A 213 -2.20 -4.07 28.09
C SER A 213 -1.72 -3.17 26.95
N ALA A 214 -0.96 -3.75 26.02
CA ALA A 214 -0.51 -3.17 24.78
C ALA A 214 -0.10 -4.31 23.83
N GLY A 215 0.28 -3.95 22.60
CA GLY A 215 0.83 -4.89 21.64
C GLY A 215 1.44 -4.17 20.44
N TYR A 216 1.89 -4.96 19.48
CA TYR A 216 2.44 -4.48 18.22
C TYR A 216 2.02 -5.40 17.08
N THR A 217 1.70 -4.81 15.94
CA THR A 217 1.65 -5.44 14.60
C THR A 217 2.26 -4.46 13.61
N PRO A 218 2.82 -4.92 12.47
CA PRO A 218 3.25 -4.03 11.40
C PRO A 218 2.16 -3.00 11.02
N GLY A 219 2.55 -1.72 11.00
CA GLY A 219 1.65 -0.59 10.71
C GLY A 219 0.69 -0.20 11.85
N MET A 220 0.78 -0.81 13.04
CA MET A 220 -0.02 -0.40 14.19
C MET A 220 0.63 0.80 14.89
N VAL A 221 -0.16 1.85 15.10
CA VAL A 221 0.21 2.95 16.00
C VAL A 221 -0.07 2.51 17.45
N PRO A 222 0.89 2.63 18.37
CA PRO A 222 0.67 2.28 19.77
C PRO A 222 -0.43 3.17 20.40
N PRO A 223 -1.29 2.62 21.29
CA PRO A 223 -2.32 3.40 21.96
C PRO A 223 -1.70 4.53 22.77
N ILE A 224 -2.20 5.76 22.61
CA ILE A 224 -1.85 6.88 23.47
C ILE A 224 -3.04 7.19 24.37
N TRP A 225 -2.93 6.87 25.66
CA TRP A 225 -3.97 7.22 26.63
C TRP A 225 -3.83 8.68 27.05
N ASN A 226 -4.53 9.55 26.33
CA ASN A 226 -4.65 10.97 26.61
C ASN A 226 -5.55 11.24 27.85
N ASN A 227 -5.62 12.49 28.28
CA ASN A 227 -6.44 12.95 29.41
C ASN A 227 -6.12 12.23 30.73
N ASP A 228 -7.13 11.92 31.54
CA ASP A 228 -7.06 11.31 32.87
C ASP A 228 -7.00 9.77 32.85
N ILE A 229 -6.95 9.18 31.65
CA ILE A 229 -6.93 7.73 31.41
C ILE A 229 -5.50 7.21 31.31
N GLY A 230 -5.24 6.01 31.80
CA GLY A 230 -3.97 5.34 31.56
C GLY A 230 -3.90 3.98 32.24
N LEU A 231 -2.72 3.37 32.15
CA LEU A 231 -2.44 2.09 32.79
C LEU A 231 -1.58 2.33 34.04
N VAL A 232 -1.81 1.53 35.09
CA VAL A 232 -0.94 1.54 36.28
C VAL A 232 0.02 0.35 36.17
N LEU A 233 1.32 0.62 36.20
CA LEU A 233 2.36 -0.38 36.37
C LEU A 233 2.72 -0.44 37.87
N PRO A 234 2.31 -1.48 38.61
CA PRO A 234 2.55 -1.55 40.04
C PRO A 234 4.03 -1.61 40.39
N ALA A 235 4.39 -1.09 41.57
CA ALA A 235 5.74 -1.17 42.10
C ALA A 235 6.27 -2.61 42.12
N GLY A 236 7.41 -2.84 41.48
CA GLY A 236 8.06 -4.15 41.41
C GLY A 236 7.43 -5.16 40.45
N ALA A 237 6.44 -4.77 39.65
CA ALA A 237 5.93 -5.59 38.56
C ALA A 237 6.92 -5.62 37.39
N ASP A 238 7.00 -6.76 36.70
CA ASP A 238 7.81 -6.93 35.50
C ASP A 238 6.95 -6.77 34.25
N ILE A 239 7.57 -6.56 33.09
CA ILE A 239 6.88 -6.54 31.80
C ILE A 239 7.27 -7.82 31.06
N ALA A 240 6.29 -8.60 30.64
CA ALA A 240 6.50 -9.74 29.76
C ALA A 240 5.95 -9.40 28.37
N ILE A 241 6.72 -9.70 27.33
CA ILE A 241 6.23 -9.62 25.94
C ILE A 241 6.23 -11.01 25.32
N GLN A 242 5.13 -11.40 24.69
CA GLN A 242 5.09 -12.58 23.83
C GLN A 242 5.37 -12.11 22.40
N MET A 243 6.50 -12.53 21.86
CA MET A 243 6.95 -12.28 20.51
C MET A 243 6.51 -13.42 19.60
N HIS A 244 5.90 -13.08 18.47
CA HIS A 244 5.66 -13.99 17.36
C HIS A 244 6.50 -13.55 16.16
N TYR A 245 7.45 -14.40 15.77
CA TYR A 245 8.23 -14.22 14.56
C TYR A 245 7.62 -14.99 13.39
N ALA A 246 7.49 -14.33 12.25
CA ALA A 246 7.02 -14.95 11.03
C ALA A 246 8.00 -16.04 10.54
N PRO A 247 7.52 -17.07 9.82
CA PRO A 247 8.36 -18.07 9.20
C PRO A 247 9.39 -17.43 8.26
N SER A 248 10.62 -17.95 8.27
CA SER A 248 11.70 -17.48 7.42
C SER A 248 12.53 -18.64 6.89
N SER A 249 12.99 -18.54 5.64
CA SER A 249 13.88 -19.51 4.99
C SER A 249 15.36 -19.29 5.32
N ILE A 250 15.67 -18.12 5.90
CA ILE A 250 17.01 -17.68 6.28
C ILE A 250 17.07 -17.36 7.77
N ASP A 251 18.23 -17.59 8.37
CA ASP A 251 18.48 -17.21 9.77
C ASP A 251 18.38 -15.68 9.89
N GLN A 252 17.59 -15.23 10.86
CA GLN A 252 17.44 -13.82 11.19
C GLN A 252 17.77 -13.58 12.67
N TYR A 253 18.01 -12.31 13.02
CA TYR A 253 18.30 -11.91 14.40
C TYR A 253 17.37 -10.78 14.80
N ASP A 254 16.92 -10.78 16.05
CA ASP A 254 16.13 -9.71 16.63
C ASP A 254 16.66 -9.31 18.01
N GLN A 255 16.60 -8.01 18.29
CA GLN A 255 16.86 -7.45 19.61
C GLN A 255 15.89 -6.31 19.87
N SER A 256 14.62 -6.67 20.04
CA SER A 256 13.53 -5.73 20.31
C SER A 256 13.65 -5.01 21.65
N SER A 257 12.92 -3.89 21.78
CA SER A 257 12.83 -3.12 23.01
C SER A 257 11.41 -2.66 23.33
N VAL A 258 11.17 -2.38 24.62
CA VAL A 258 9.93 -1.84 25.16
C VAL A 258 10.18 -0.43 25.66
N ASN A 259 9.50 0.53 25.06
CA ASN A 259 9.49 1.94 25.46
C ASN A 259 8.29 2.19 26.39
N LEU A 260 8.53 2.85 27.51
CA LEU A 260 7.49 3.31 28.43
C LEU A 260 7.41 4.83 28.44
N PHE A 261 6.18 5.32 28.36
CA PHE A 261 5.86 6.75 28.47
C PHE A 261 5.03 6.97 29.72
N PHE A 262 5.46 7.87 30.58
CA PHE A 262 4.81 8.16 31.85
C PHE A 262 3.87 9.36 31.75
N LYS A 263 2.86 9.37 32.63
CA LYS A 263 2.02 10.54 32.85
C LYS A 263 2.65 11.42 33.93
N ASP A 264 2.56 12.73 33.73
CA ASP A 264 2.99 13.73 34.73
C ASP A 264 2.14 13.71 36.01
N GLN A 265 0.90 13.25 35.90
CA GLN A 265 -0.06 13.15 36.99
C GLN A 265 -0.51 11.70 37.17
N PRO A 266 -0.93 11.29 38.39
CA PRO A 266 -1.54 10.00 38.61
C PRO A 266 -2.72 9.74 37.68
N VAL A 267 -2.86 8.49 37.23
CA VAL A 267 -4.04 8.04 36.49
C VAL A 267 -5.27 8.14 37.40
N GLU A 268 -6.30 8.86 36.96
CA GLU A 268 -7.58 8.93 37.69
C GLU A 268 -8.55 7.83 37.21
N ARG A 269 -8.41 7.41 35.94
CA ARG A 269 -9.23 6.40 35.29
C ARG A 269 -8.35 5.30 34.69
N GLU A 270 -8.22 4.19 35.41
CA GLU A 270 -7.40 3.07 34.96
C GLU A 270 -8.11 2.28 33.85
N VAL A 271 -7.36 1.95 32.79
CA VAL A 271 -7.85 1.08 31.71
C VAL A 271 -7.99 -0.35 32.21
N GLU A 272 -9.19 -0.90 32.09
CA GLU A 272 -9.52 -2.27 32.43
C GLU A 272 -9.73 -3.11 31.17
N VAL A 273 -9.53 -4.43 31.25
CA VAL A 273 -9.77 -5.37 30.15
C VAL A 273 -10.91 -6.33 30.50
N LEU A 274 -11.95 -6.34 29.69
CA LEU A 274 -13.02 -7.35 29.71
C LEU A 274 -12.74 -8.38 28.62
N THR A 275 -12.53 -9.64 29.00
CA THR A 275 -12.25 -10.71 28.04
C THR A 275 -13.42 -11.69 27.95
N ILE A 276 -14.05 -11.77 26.77
CA ILE A 276 -15.11 -12.73 26.47
C ILE A 276 -14.47 -13.94 25.77
N VAL A 277 -14.68 -15.13 26.35
CA VAL A 277 -14.14 -16.40 25.83
C VAL A 277 -15.19 -17.51 25.87
N ASP A 278 -15.07 -18.49 24.97
CA ASP A 278 -15.79 -19.77 25.08
C ASP A 278 -14.83 -20.97 25.03
N THR A 279 -14.41 -21.44 26.20
CA THR A 279 -13.55 -22.63 26.33
C THR A 279 -14.29 -23.95 26.06
N GLN A 280 -15.59 -23.92 25.76
CA GLN A 280 -16.38 -25.07 25.33
C GLN A 280 -16.61 -25.08 23.81
N LEU A 281 -15.94 -24.20 23.05
CA LEU A 281 -15.99 -24.17 21.60
C LEU A 281 -15.71 -25.56 21.00
N GLN A 282 -16.62 -25.99 20.12
CA GLN A 282 -16.50 -27.20 19.33
C GLN A 282 -16.96 -26.91 17.90
N ILE A 283 -16.07 -27.15 16.94
CA ILE A 283 -16.29 -26.91 15.52
C ILE A 283 -16.27 -28.26 14.81
N PRO A 284 -17.39 -28.70 14.20
CA PRO A 284 -17.46 -29.99 13.52
C PRO A 284 -16.47 -30.09 12.34
N ALA A 285 -15.94 -31.29 12.11
CA ALA A 285 -15.12 -31.58 10.93
C ALA A 285 -15.89 -31.36 9.63
N ASN A 286 -15.24 -30.74 8.64
CA ASN A 286 -15.75 -30.60 7.27
C ASN A 286 -17.05 -29.79 7.15
N GLU A 287 -17.21 -28.76 7.99
CA GLU A 287 -18.35 -27.83 8.00
C GLU A 287 -17.88 -26.37 8.10
N ILE A 288 -18.65 -25.45 7.53
CA ILE A 288 -18.59 -24.04 7.88
C ILE A 288 -19.50 -23.85 9.09
N TYR A 289 -18.97 -23.30 10.16
CA TYR A 289 -19.63 -23.21 11.46
C TYR A 289 -19.59 -21.78 11.99
N THR A 290 -20.75 -21.24 12.37
CA THR A 290 -20.84 -19.94 13.05
C THR A 290 -21.13 -20.15 14.52
N HIS A 291 -20.19 -19.77 15.36
CA HIS A 291 -20.35 -19.71 16.81
C HIS A 291 -20.99 -18.39 17.23
N TYR A 292 -21.82 -18.43 18.28
CA TYR A 292 -22.48 -17.26 18.85
C TYR A 292 -22.30 -17.23 20.35
N ASN A 293 -21.84 -16.10 20.85
CA ASN A 293 -21.77 -15.80 22.27
C ASN A 293 -22.42 -14.45 22.58
N SER A 294 -22.85 -14.26 23.82
CA SER A 294 -23.46 -13.00 24.26
C SER A 294 -23.09 -12.65 25.69
N TYR A 295 -22.95 -11.37 25.95
CA TYR A 295 -22.57 -10.84 27.25
C TYR A 295 -23.48 -9.68 27.66
N GLN A 296 -23.97 -9.69 28.89
CA GLN A 296 -24.82 -8.61 29.42
C GLN A 296 -23.94 -7.51 29.99
N ILE A 297 -24.10 -6.28 29.48
CA ILE A 297 -23.32 -5.12 29.91
C ILE A 297 -23.70 -4.75 31.36
N PRO A 298 -22.77 -4.90 32.33
CA PRO A 298 -23.11 -4.85 33.76
C PRO A 298 -23.24 -3.43 34.32
N PHE A 299 -22.60 -2.44 33.70
CA PHE A 299 -22.61 -1.01 34.02
C PHE A 299 -22.28 -0.21 32.76
N ASP A 300 -22.46 1.11 32.76
CA ASP A 300 -22.10 1.94 31.60
C ASP A 300 -20.58 1.94 31.38
N MET A 301 -20.12 1.57 30.19
CA MET A 301 -18.69 1.42 29.85
C MET A 301 -18.32 2.34 28.69
N SER A 302 -17.09 2.85 28.70
CA SER A 302 -16.46 3.55 27.57
C SER A 302 -15.39 2.64 26.99
N VAL A 303 -15.68 2.02 25.85
CA VAL A 303 -14.77 1.11 25.15
C VAL A 303 -13.73 1.92 24.38
N ILE A 304 -12.46 1.54 24.54
CA ILE A 304 -11.28 2.19 23.99
C ILE A 304 -10.61 1.33 22.92
N SER A 305 -10.74 0.00 23.00
CA SER A 305 -10.31 -0.90 21.93
C SER A 305 -11.00 -2.25 21.99
N VAL A 306 -11.00 -2.96 20.87
CA VAL A 306 -11.47 -4.34 20.73
C VAL A 306 -10.45 -5.17 19.97
N LEU A 307 -10.26 -6.43 20.38
CA LEU A 307 -9.34 -7.38 19.73
C LEU A 307 -10.07 -8.71 19.42
N PRO A 308 -10.76 -8.85 18.29
CA PRO A 308 -11.33 -10.13 17.90
C PRO A 308 -10.22 -11.11 17.47
N HIS A 309 -10.19 -12.32 18.04
CA HIS A 309 -9.14 -13.30 17.78
C HIS A 309 -9.69 -14.73 17.56
N MET A 310 -9.18 -15.37 16.51
CA MET A 310 -9.39 -16.77 16.10
C MET A 310 -8.05 -17.34 15.62
N HIS A 311 -7.99 -18.63 15.30
CA HIS A 311 -6.82 -19.25 14.67
C HIS A 311 -7.08 -19.55 13.19
N LEU A 312 -6.25 -20.42 12.58
CA LEU A 312 -6.12 -20.61 11.14
C LEU A 312 -7.42 -20.84 10.36
N ILE A 313 -8.49 -21.38 10.97
CA ILE A 313 -9.76 -21.65 10.28
C ILE A 313 -10.82 -20.59 10.52
N GLY A 314 -10.54 -19.54 11.29
CA GLY A 314 -11.40 -18.36 11.40
C GLY A 314 -11.65 -17.70 10.04
N LYS A 315 -12.83 -17.08 9.87
CA LYS A 315 -13.23 -16.40 8.62
C LYS A 315 -13.95 -15.07 8.81
N SER A 316 -14.72 -14.87 9.88
CA SER A 316 -15.42 -13.59 10.06
C SER A 316 -15.78 -13.31 11.51
N TRP A 317 -15.88 -12.04 11.88
CA TRP A 317 -16.48 -11.56 13.12
C TRP A 317 -17.62 -10.58 12.85
N LEU A 318 -18.72 -10.68 13.61
CA LEU A 318 -19.75 -9.65 13.69
C LEU A 318 -20.11 -9.39 15.15
N ILE A 319 -19.93 -8.14 15.58
CA ILE A 319 -20.08 -7.73 16.98
C ILE A 319 -20.89 -6.43 17.07
N TYR A 320 -21.91 -6.46 17.92
CA TYR A 320 -22.76 -5.30 18.23
C TYR A 320 -23.36 -5.43 19.63
N ALA A 321 -23.82 -4.31 20.19
CA ALA A 321 -24.64 -4.32 21.39
C ALA A 321 -26.08 -3.93 21.04
N GLU A 322 -27.06 -4.57 21.68
CA GLU A 322 -28.49 -4.29 21.45
C GLU A 322 -29.26 -4.17 22.76
N ASN A 323 -30.24 -3.25 22.78
CA ASN A 323 -31.30 -3.23 23.78
C ASN A 323 -32.62 -2.74 23.17
N ASP A 324 -33.68 -3.54 23.24
CA ASP A 324 -35.03 -3.18 22.76
C ASP A 324 -35.07 -2.61 21.31
N GLY A 325 -34.22 -3.12 20.43
CA GLY A 325 -34.12 -2.71 19.01
C GLY A 325 -33.28 -1.45 18.76
N ASP A 326 -32.66 -0.88 19.80
CA ASP A 326 -31.56 0.06 19.65
C ASP A 326 -30.25 -0.72 19.53
N THR A 327 -29.47 -0.47 18.48
CA THR A 327 -28.27 -1.24 18.14
C THR A 327 -27.07 -0.31 18.05
N ILE A 328 -26.00 -0.69 18.76
CA ILE A 328 -24.70 -0.03 18.74
C ILE A 328 -23.75 -0.95 17.96
N PRO A 329 -23.32 -0.58 16.74
CA PRO A 329 -22.30 -1.32 16.02
C PRO A 329 -20.97 -1.25 16.78
N ILE A 330 -20.26 -2.37 16.89
CA ILE A 330 -18.94 -2.42 17.52
C ILE A 330 -17.90 -2.67 16.44
N ILE A 331 -17.90 -3.86 15.83
CA ILE A 331 -16.98 -4.21 14.74
C ILE A 331 -17.57 -5.31 13.87
N ASN A 332 -17.28 -5.26 12.57
CA ASN A 332 -17.58 -6.31 11.61
C ASN A 332 -16.33 -6.58 10.75
N ILE A 333 -15.83 -7.80 10.79
CA ILE A 333 -14.68 -8.28 10.01
C ILE A 333 -15.21 -9.37 9.07
N PRO A 334 -15.58 -9.05 7.82
CA PRO A 334 -16.17 -10.01 6.90
C PRO A 334 -15.18 -11.08 6.43
N ASP A 335 -13.91 -10.71 6.28
CA ASP A 335 -12.84 -11.55 5.72
C ASP A 335 -11.64 -11.55 6.66
N TRP A 336 -11.80 -12.21 7.81
CA TRP A 336 -10.75 -12.31 8.84
C TRP A 336 -9.57 -13.16 8.35
N ASP A 337 -8.36 -12.71 8.67
CA ASP A 337 -7.09 -13.39 8.38
C ASP A 337 -6.27 -13.56 9.67
N PHE A 338 -5.78 -14.77 9.93
CA PHE A 338 -4.95 -15.09 11.10
C PHE A 338 -3.62 -14.33 11.12
N ASN A 339 -3.11 -13.95 9.95
CA ASN A 339 -1.86 -13.20 9.87
C ASN A 339 -2.06 -11.75 10.35
N TRP A 340 -3.27 -11.20 10.27
CA TRP A 340 -3.53 -9.80 10.59
C TRP A 340 -4.33 -9.63 11.88
N GLN A 341 -3.65 -9.75 13.01
CA GLN A 341 -4.25 -9.67 14.35
C GLN A 341 -3.97 -8.33 15.03
N THR A 342 -4.87 -7.37 14.85
CA THR A 342 -4.66 -6.01 15.36
C THR A 342 -5.69 -5.57 16.39
N PHE A 343 -5.33 -4.58 17.21
CA PHE A 343 -6.26 -3.90 18.10
C PHE A 343 -7.00 -2.82 17.33
N TYR A 344 -8.33 -2.87 17.33
CA TYR A 344 -9.15 -1.84 16.71
C TYR A 344 -9.54 -0.80 17.74
N GLN A 345 -9.09 0.43 17.55
CA GLN A 345 -9.40 1.57 18.42
C GLN A 345 -10.41 2.49 17.74
N PRO A 346 -11.62 2.68 18.27
CA PRO A 346 -12.55 3.62 17.67
C PRO A 346 -11.97 5.04 17.75
N GLU A 347 -12.35 5.91 16.81
CA GLU A 347 -11.89 7.31 16.81
C GLU A 347 -12.28 8.05 18.09
N TYR A 348 -13.47 7.74 18.61
CA TYR A 348 -14.01 8.27 19.86
C TYR A 348 -14.38 7.12 20.79
N MET A 349 -14.37 7.35 22.11
CA MET A 349 -14.77 6.29 23.05
C MET A 349 -16.19 5.81 22.78
N LEU A 350 -16.33 4.50 22.62
CA LEU A 350 -17.61 3.88 22.33
C LEU A 350 -18.37 3.58 23.62
N LYS A 351 -19.49 4.29 23.86
CA LYS A 351 -20.36 4.02 25.01
C LYS A 351 -21.14 2.72 24.83
N LEU A 352 -20.97 1.79 25.78
CA LEU A 352 -21.84 0.64 25.94
C LEU A 352 -22.70 0.80 27.21
N PRO A 353 -24.02 1.08 27.09
CA PRO A 353 -24.86 1.31 28.25
C PRO A 353 -25.19 0.02 29.02
N GLN A 354 -25.35 0.17 30.33
CA GLN A 354 -25.83 -0.89 31.22
C GLN A 354 -27.14 -1.49 30.72
N GLY A 355 -27.22 -2.82 30.72
CA GLY A 355 -28.41 -3.56 30.32
C GLY A 355 -28.52 -3.82 28.82
N TYR A 356 -27.59 -3.29 28.00
CA TYR A 356 -27.43 -3.78 26.64
C TYR A 356 -26.86 -5.19 26.66
N THR A 357 -27.17 -5.95 25.61
CA THR A 357 -26.61 -7.27 25.35
C THR A 357 -25.61 -7.14 24.23
N LEU A 358 -24.35 -7.45 24.49
CA LEU A 358 -23.34 -7.63 23.45
C LEU A 358 -23.57 -8.98 22.79
N HIS A 359 -23.62 -8.98 21.46
CA HIS A 359 -23.76 -10.13 20.58
C HIS A 359 -22.49 -10.27 19.76
N ALA A 360 -21.87 -11.44 19.79
CA ALA A 360 -20.66 -11.73 19.04
C ALA A 360 -20.81 -13.03 18.26
N TYR A 361 -20.62 -12.94 16.94
CA TYR A 361 -20.66 -14.06 16.01
C TYR A 361 -19.28 -14.25 15.40
N ALA A 362 -18.77 -15.48 15.43
CA ALA A 362 -17.51 -15.87 14.81
C ALA A 362 -17.76 -17.02 13.85
N THR A 363 -17.33 -16.89 12.59
CA THR A 363 -17.46 -17.96 11.58
C THR A 363 -16.12 -18.63 11.35
N TYR A 364 -16.14 -19.96 11.25
CA TYR A 364 -15.00 -20.83 11.00
C TYR A 364 -15.26 -21.70 9.77
N ASP A 365 -14.25 -21.90 8.93
CA ASP A 365 -14.29 -22.82 7.80
C ASP A 365 -13.40 -24.04 8.04
N ASN A 366 -13.99 -25.10 8.62
CA ASN A 366 -13.31 -26.36 8.87
C ASN A 366 -13.48 -27.36 7.70
N THR A 367 -13.67 -26.87 6.47
CA THR A 367 -13.85 -27.71 5.29
C THR A 367 -12.51 -28.20 4.71
N SER A 368 -12.55 -29.27 3.91
CA SER A 368 -11.37 -29.76 3.18
C SER A 368 -10.91 -28.83 2.05
N SER A 369 -11.73 -27.84 1.68
CA SER A 369 -11.40 -26.82 0.69
C SER A 369 -10.67 -25.62 1.28
N ASN A 370 -10.68 -25.44 2.61
CA ASN A 370 -9.94 -24.36 3.25
C ASN A 370 -8.43 -24.69 3.27
N PRO A 371 -7.58 -23.97 2.52
CA PRO A 371 -6.15 -24.27 2.43
C PRO A 371 -5.42 -24.02 3.76
N THR A 372 -5.94 -23.15 4.61
CA THR A 372 -5.38 -22.86 5.94
C THR A 372 -5.76 -23.89 6.99
N ASN A 373 -6.58 -24.91 6.65
CA ASN A 373 -6.95 -25.94 7.61
C ASN A 373 -5.72 -26.77 8.00
N PRO A 374 -5.31 -26.80 9.28
CA PRO A 374 -4.13 -27.53 9.72
C PRO A 374 -4.30 -29.06 9.66
N ASN A 375 -5.51 -29.55 9.37
CA ASN A 375 -5.84 -30.97 9.33
C ASN A 375 -6.29 -31.42 7.93
N SER A 376 -5.57 -32.39 7.36
CA SER A 376 -5.97 -33.07 6.11
C SER A 376 -6.01 -34.60 6.31
N PRO A 377 -7.20 -35.24 6.34
CA PRO A 377 -8.54 -34.64 6.21
C PRO A 377 -9.00 -33.86 7.46
N PRO A 378 -9.97 -32.93 7.34
CA PRO A 378 -10.48 -32.16 8.46
C PRO A 378 -10.93 -33.01 9.65
N GLN A 379 -10.72 -32.52 10.87
CA GLN A 379 -11.11 -33.15 12.13
C GLN A 379 -11.97 -32.19 12.96
N ASP A 380 -12.68 -32.71 13.97
CA ASP A 380 -13.39 -31.84 14.93
C ASP A 380 -12.37 -30.96 15.65
N MET A 381 -12.62 -29.64 15.67
CA MET A 381 -11.78 -28.65 16.34
C MET A 381 -12.40 -28.24 17.67
N PHE A 382 -11.54 -27.90 18.64
CA PHE A 382 -11.96 -27.48 19.97
C PHE A 382 -11.16 -26.25 20.40
N TRP A 383 -11.64 -25.59 21.47
CA TRP A 383 -10.83 -24.59 22.17
C TRP A 383 -9.48 -25.18 22.58
N CYS A 384 -8.39 -24.56 22.16
CA CYS A 384 -7.11 -24.71 22.81
C CYS A 384 -6.17 -23.54 22.44
N ASP A 385 -4.97 -23.62 22.99
CA ASP A 385 -3.98 -22.55 22.93
C ASP A 385 -3.16 -22.58 21.62
N TYR A 386 -3.07 -23.72 20.94
CA TYR A 386 -2.25 -23.90 19.73
C TYR A 386 -2.93 -23.38 18.46
N THR A 387 -2.18 -22.82 17.51
CA THR A 387 -2.69 -22.37 16.20
C THR A 387 -3.36 -23.49 15.37
N THR A 388 -3.02 -24.75 15.67
CA THR A 388 -3.61 -25.94 15.04
C THR A 388 -4.98 -26.34 15.58
N CYS A 389 -5.45 -25.69 16.65
CA CYS A 389 -6.82 -25.74 17.15
C CYS A 389 -7.48 -24.36 17.03
N GLU A 390 -8.59 -24.07 17.73
CA GLU A 390 -9.32 -22.80 17.54
C GLU A 390 -9.62 -22.04 18.82
N MET A 391 -9.93 -20.74 18.65
CA MET A 391 -10.33 -19.84 19.72
C MET A 391 -11.56 -19.01 19.37
N PHE A 392 -12.31 -18.67 20.40
CA PHE A 392 -13.28 -17.56 20.44
C PHE A 392 -12.81 -16.57 21.51
N PHE A 393 -11.86 -15.70 21.17
CA PHE A 393 -11.22 -14.82 22.15
C PHE A 393 -11.48 -13.36 21.78
N LEU A 394 -12.10 -12.61 22.69
CA LEU A 394 -12.57 -11.25 22.43
C LEU A 394 -12.35 -10.33 23.64
N PRO A 395 -11.15 -9.75 23.77
CA PRO A 395 -10.85 -8.69 24.73
C PRO A 395 -11.40 -7.33 24.30
N PHE A 396 -11.84 -6.56 25.29
CA PHE A 396 -12.21 -5.16 25.21
C PHE A 396 -11.42 -4.36 26.24
N ALA A 397 -10.69 -3.33 25.82
CA ALA A 397 -10.17 -2.33 26.75
C ALA A 397 -11.24 -1.27 27.00
N TYR A 398 -11.48 -0.92 28.26
CA TYR A 398 -12.50 0.07 28.64
C TYR A 398 -12.14 0.84 29.90
N VAL A 399 -12.86 1.94 30.13
CA VAL A 399 -12.95 2.61 31.44
C VAL A 399 -14.43 2.73 31.84
N PRO A 400 -14.76 2.83 33.14
CA PRO A 400 -16.11 3.17 33.55
C PRO A 400 -16.57 4.48 32.91
N TYR A 401 -17.79 4.49 32.36
CA TYR A 401 -18.32 5.63 31.60
C TYR A 401 -18.48 6.88 32.47
N GLN A 402 -18.13 8.03 31.90
CA GLN A 402 -18.47 9.36 32.39
C GLN A 402 -19.20 10.15 31.29
N ASP A 403 -20.13 11.03 31.71
CA ASP A 403 -20.89 11.85 30.77
C ASP A 403 -19.94 12.68 29.88
N GLY A 404 -20.06 12.50 28.56
CA GLY A 404 -19.26 13.19 27.56
C GLY A 404 -18.07 12.41 27.01
N ASP A 405 -17.78 11.21 27.52
CA ASP A 405 -16.72 10.33 27.00
C ASP A 405 -16.86 10.06 25.51
N GLU A 406 -18.09 9.98 24.99
CA GLU A 406 -18.38 9.79 23.56
C GLU A 406 -17.86 10.92 22.66
N ASN A 407 -17.42 12.05 23.23
CA ASN A 407 -16.78 13.15 22.51
C ASN A 407 -15.26 13.18 22.71
N THR A 408 -14.69 12.17 23.39
CA THR A 408 -13.26 12.08 23.62
C THR A 408 -12.60 11.34 22.46
N TYR A 409 -11.91 12.10 21.61
CA TYR A 409 -11.09 11.55 20.54
C TYR A 409 -9.89 10.78 21.10
N LEU A 410 -9.65 9.59 20.56
CA LEU A 410 -8.62 8.65 21.01
C LEU A 410 -7.33 8.73 20.18
N GLY A 411 -7.35 9.39 19.02
CA GLY A 411 -6.17 9.55 18.15
C GLY A 411 -5.27 10.73 18.54
N ASN A 412 -4.41 11.18 17.62
CA ASN A 412 -3.54 12.32 17.86
C ASN A 412 -4.34 13.62 17.67
N SER A 413 -4.29 14.53 18.65
CA SER A 413 -5.00 15.82 18.54
C SER A 413 -4.57 16.67 17.34
N GLU A 414 -3.40 16.42 16.76
CA GLU A 414 -2.94 17.07 15.52
C GLU A 414 -3.71 16.58 14.28
N ASP A 415 -4.33 15.39 14.34
CA ASP A 415 -5.18 14.83 13.28
C ASP A 415 -6.50 15.63 13.14
N LEU A 416 -6.88 16.35 14.20
CA LEU A 416 -8.09 17.17 14.26
C LEU A 416 -7.80 18.58 13.76
N GLY A 417 -8.67 19.08 12.89
CA GLY A 417 -8.65 20.46 12.44
C GLY A 417 -9.50 20.63 11.19
N CYS A 418 -9.48 21.83 10.60
CA CYS A 418 -10.23 22.02 9.37
C CYS A 418 -9.56 21.31 8.18
N THR A 419 -10.28 20.37 7.55
CA THR A 419 -9.81 19.62 6.37
C THR A 419 -10.23 20.25 5.03
N ASN A 420 -11.03 21.31 5.06
CA ASN A 420 -11.47 21.99 3.84
C ASN A 420 -10.39 22.98 3.35
N PRO A 421 -9.78 22.77 2.16
CA PRO A 421 -8.73 23.64 1.62
C PRO A 421 -9.21 25.08 1.33
N ASP A 422 -10.53 25.31 1.20
CA ASP A 422 -11.10 26.64 1.00
C ASP A 422 -11.28 27.44 2.31
N ALA A 423 -11.06 26.82 3.47
CA ALA A 423 -11.22 27.46 4.77
C ALA A 423 -9.96 28.24 5.20
N CYS A 424 -10.17 29.31 5.96
CA CYS A 424 -9.08 30.20 6.37
C CYS A 424 -8.13 29.61 7.42
N ASN A 425 -8.55 28.57 8.12
CA ASN A 425 -7.77 27.79 9.07
C ASN A 425 -7.59 26.34 8.60
N TYR A 426 -7.59 26.12 7.28
CA TYR A 426 -7.24 24.82 6.72
C TYR A 426 -5.93 24.33 7.34
N ASN A 427 -5.97 23.13 7.91
CA ASN A 427 -4.82 22.46 8.46
C ASN A 427 -4.44 21.33 7.51
N LEU A 428 -3.30 21.48 6.83
CA LEU A 428 -2.77 20.48 5.90
C LEU A 428 -2.47 19.13 6.60
N LEU A 429 -2.25 19.15 7.92
CA LEU A 429 -2.00 17.94 8.71
C LEU A 429 -3.29 17.34 9.29
N ALA A 430 -4.41 18.07 9.25
CA ALA A 430 -5.68 17.53 9.74
C ALA A 430 -6.22 16.53 8.71
N ILE A 431 -6.52 15.33 9.18
CA ILE A 431 -7.18 14.28 8.40
C ILE A 431 -8.64 14.09 8.84
N ILE A 432 -9.04 14.64 9.99
CA ILE A 432 -10.41 14.60 10.51
C ILE A 432 -10.92 16.03 10.73
N ASP A 433 -12.06 16.36 10.08
CA ASP A 433 -12.72 17.66 10.26
C ASP A 433 -13.34 17.74 11.65
N ASP A 434 -12.83 18.65 12.48
CA ASP A 434 -13.36 18.91 13.82
C ASP A 434 -14.52 19.93 13.83
N GLY A 435 -14.98 20.35 12.64
CA GLY A 435 -16.04 21.32 12.45
C GLY A 435 -15.60 22.76 12.73
N THR A 436 -14.28 23.02 12.82
CA THR A 436 -13.75 24.37 13.05
C THR A 436 -13.47 25.14 11.78
N CYS A 437 -13.78 24.62 10.59
CA CYS A 437 -13.55 25.29 9.31
C CYS A 437 -14.13 26.70 9.25
N GLY A 438 -13.23 27.68 9.28
CA GLY A 438 -13.53 29.09 9.36
C GLY A 438 -13.63 29.76 8.01
N ILE A 439 -14.24 30.95 8.02
CA ILE A 439 -14.43 31.81 6.86
C ILE A 439 -13.61 33.09 7.03
N LEU A 440 -12.97 33.55 5.95
CA LEU A 440 -12.40 34.90 5.90
C LEU A 440 -13.51 35.96 5.86
N ASP A 441 -13.42 36.94 6.74
CA ASP A 441 -14.19 38.17 6.59
C ASP A 441 -13.65 39.08 5.48
N ASP A 442 -14.33 40.21 5.22
CA ASP A 442 -13.91 41.24 4.24
C ASP A 442 -12.51 41.82 4.47
N CYS A 443 -11.91 41.51 5.61
CA CYS A 443 -10.62 42.00 6.07
C CYS A 443 -9.60 40.88 6.18
N GLY A 444 -9.90 39.68 5.68
CA GLY A 444 -9.00 38.54 5.75
C GLY A 444 -8.81 37.97 7.15
N THR A 445 -9.67 38.30 8.13
CA THR A 445 -9.64 37.67 9.45
C THR A 445 -10.42 36.36 9.42
N CYS A 446 -9.81 35.30 9.95
CA CYS A 446 -10.41 33.97 10.01
C CYS A 446 -11.38 33.83 11.18
N HIS A 447 -12.65 33.50 10.91
CA HIS A 447 -13.67 33.24 11.92
C HIS A 447 -14.15 31.80 11.86
N VAL A 448 -13.91 31.03 12.93
CA VAL A 448 -14.40 29.65 13.08
C VAL A 448 -15.90 29.63 13.43
N PRO A 449 -16.60 28.50 13.18
CA PRO A 449 -18.02 28.39 13.46
C PRO A 449 -18.38 28.70 14.92
N CYS A 450 -19.49 29.41 15.13
CA CYS A 450 -19.89 29.88 16.45
C CYS A 450 -21.41 29.97 16.60
N CYS A 451 -21.91 29.93 17.84
CA CYS A 451 -23.30 30.29 18.13
C CYS A 451 -23.43 31.81 18.27
N PHE A 452 -23.74 32.50 17.17
CA PHE A 452 -23.81 33.94 17.07
C PHE A 452 -25.13 34.52 17.62
N ASN A 453 -25.02 35.52 18.48
CA ASN A 453 -26.16 36.26 19.01
C ASN A 453 -26.37 37.56 18.25
N VAL A 454 -27.39 37.58 17.38
CA VAL A 454 -27.74 38.73 16.55
C VAL A 454 -28.12 39.98 17.35
N ALA A 455 -28.56 39.84 18.60
CA ALA A 455 -28.95 40.98 19.44
C ALA A 455 -27.76 41.67 20.12
N THR A 456 -26.68 40.95 20.39
CA THR A 456 -25.47 41.49 21.04
C THR A 456 -24.29 41.64 20.09
N SER A 457 -24.35 41.01 18.91
CA SER A 457 -23.24 40.88 17.96
C SER A 457 -22.03 40.16 18.56
N GLU A 458 -22.28 39.13 19.38
CA GLU A 458 -21.25 38.32 20.04
C GLU A 458 -21.35 36.84 19.61
N CYS A 459 -20.21 36.18 19.45
CA CYS A 459 -20.08 34.74 19.24
C CYS A 459 -19.90 34.00 20.57
N ASP A 460 -20.63 32.89 20.75
CA ASP A 460 -20.34 31.89 21.78
C ASP A 460 -19.75 30.64 21.12
N TYR A 461 -18.46 30.39 21.38
CA TYR A 461 -17.69 29.28 20.81
C TYR A 461 -17.75 28.01 21.68
N ALA A 462 -18.38 28.06 22.86
CA ALA A 462 -18.44 26.92 23.78
C ALA A 462 -19.66 26.01 23.56
N VAL A 463 -20.44 26.28 22.51
CA VAL A 463 -21.74 25.63 22.25
C VAL A 463 -21.67 24.93 20.90
N SER A 464 -22.03 23.65 20.83
CA SER A 464 -22.13 22.91 19.57
C SER A 464 -23.34 23.35 18.74
N GLU A 465 -23.32 23.08 17.43
CA GLU A 465 -24.45 23.37 16.51
C GLU A 465 -25.79 22.87 17.08
N GLN A 466 -25.79 21.62 17.55
CA GLN A 466 -26.98 20.94 18.09
C GLN A 466 -27.52 21.59 19.37
N SER A 467 -26.67 22.33 20.08
CA SER A 467 -27.00 23.01 21.34
C SER A 467 -27.18 24.53 21.17
N CYS A 468 -26.96 25.06 19.97
CA CYS A 468 -27.06 26.49 19.71
C CYS A 468 -28.52 26.95 19.69
N ASN A 469 -28.87 27.80 20.67
CA ASN A 469 -30.20 28.42 20.76
C ASN A 469 -30.30 29.73 19.97
N ASN A 470 -29.19 30.20 19.38
CA ASN A 470 -29.13 31.39 18.53
C ASN A 470 -28.85 30.98 17.08
N TYR A 471 -28.12 31.80 16.32
CA TYR A 471 -27.77 31.53 14.94
C TYR A 471 -26.42 30.82 14.88
N TRP A 472 -26.37 29.60 14.36
CA TRP A 472 -25.08 28.94 14.08
C TRP A 472 -24.47 29.60 12.85
N ALA A 473 -23.36 30.31 13.03
CA ALA A 473 -22.62 30.94 11.94
C ALA A 473 -21.55 29.96 11.48
N ASP A 474 -21.71 29.39 10.27
CA ASP A 474 -20.81 28.40 9.68
C ASP A 474 -20.48 28.70 8.20
N PHE A 475 -19.65 27.85 7.60
CA PHE A 475 -19.23 27.93 6.19
C PHE A 475 -20.39 27.80 5.19
N ASN A 476 -21.51 27.16 5.54
CA ASN A 476 -22.65 26.93 4.64
C ASN A 476 -23.58 28.15 4.49
N VAL A 477 -23.40 29.19 5.33
CA VAL A 477 -24.21 30.42 5.34
C VAL A 477 -23.89 31.40 4.19
N VAL A 478 -22.82 31.16 3.43
CA VAL A 478 -22.29 32.10 2.41
C VAL A 478 -23.22 32.31 1.20
N SER A 479 -24.39 31.66 1.13
CA SER A 479 -25.35 31.84 0.04
C SER A 479 -26.38 32.97 0.22
N ASP A 480 -26.43 33.64 1.39
CA ASP A 480 -27.32 34.78 1.65
C ASP A 480 -26.56 36.08 1.98
N PRO A 481 -26.32 36.97 1.00
CA PRO A 481 -25.62 38.24 1.23
C PRO A 481 -26.38 39.20 2.16
N ASP A 482 -27.67 38.98 2.45
CA ASP A 482 -28.45 39.78 3.40
C ASP A 482 -28.28 39.31 4.87
N GLN A 483 -27.57 38.19 5.12
CA GLN A 483 -27.33 37.61 6.45
C GLN A 483 -25.85 37.46 6.83
N ASN A 484 -24.95 37.99 6.01
CA ASN A 484 -23.51 37.83 6.23
C ASN A 484 -22.97 38.84 7.25
N ILE A 485 -22.84 38.39 8.50
CA ILE A 485 -22.42 39.19 9.66
C ILE A 485 -20.93 39.57 9.65
N PHE A 486 -20.12 38.94 8.79
CA PHE A 486 -18.68 39.14 8.72
C PHE A 486 -18.27 40.28 7.74
N TRP A 487 -19.18 40.79 6.90
CA TRP A 487 -18.85 41.65 5.73
C TRP A 487 -19.07 43.17 5.96
N ASN A 488 -18.68 43.73 7.11
CA ASN A 488 -18.89 45.18 7.36
C ASN A 488 -17.80 45.86 8.20
N THR A 489 -16.54 45.66 7.82
CA THR A 489 -15.42 46.44 8.37
C THR A 489 -14.72 47.19 7.22
N SER A 490 -14.50 48.50 7.39
CA SER A 490 -13.98 49.37 6.32
C SER A 490 -12.44 49.41 6.35
N CYS A 491 -11.79 48.71 5.43
CA CYS A 491 -10.33 48.74 5.24
C CYS A 491 -9.86 49.62 4.07
N THR A 492 -8.58 50.01 4.07
CA THR A 492 -7.90 50.78 3.01
C THR A 492 -6.96 49.85 2.24
N LEU A 493 -7.26 49.66 0.95
CA LEU A 493 -6.60 48.72 0.03
C LEU A 493 -5.39 49.35 -0.68
N GLY A 494 -4.28 48.61 -0.79
CA GLY A 494 -3.08 48.94 -1.57
C GLY A 494 -1.90 48.04 -1.19
N CYS A 495 -0.80 48.05 -1.94
CA CYS A 495 0.35 47.19 -1.64
C CYS A 495 0.97 47.50 -0.25
N ILE A 496 0.92 46.52 0.68
CA ILE A 496 1.47 46.67 2.05
C ILE A 496 2.90 46.15 2.20
N ASP A 497 3.43 45.49 1.17
CA ASP A 497 4.77 44.93 1.19
C ASP A 497 5.81 46.01 0.95
N SER A 498 6.67 46.26 1.93
CA SER A 498 7.74 47.26 1.83
C SER A 498 8.83 46.92 0.82
N GLU A 499 8.89 45.66 0.34
CA GLU A 499 9.84 45.19 -0.67
C GLU A 499 9.32 45.33 -2.11
N ALA A 500 8.02 45.57 -2.28
CA ALA A 500 7.41 45.82 -3.59
C ALA A 500 7.76 47.22 -4.14
N CYS A 501 7.91 47.31 -5.46
CA CYS A 501 8.24 48.55 -6.16
C CYS A 501 7.15 49.63 -6.07
N ASN A 502 5.94 49.26 -5.72
CA ASN A 502 4.77 50.14 -5.60
C ASN A 502 4.13 50.15 -4.20
N TYR A 503 4.90 49.83 -3.15
CA TYR A 503 4.49 49.92 -1.75
C TYR A 503 3.73 51.21 -1.39
N ASP A 504 2.55 51.10 -0.76
CA ASP A 504 1.76 52.22 -0.22
C ASP A 504 1.70 52.17 1.31
N ILE A 505 2.38 53.14 1.95
CA ILE A 505 2.40 53.31 3.41
C ILE A 505 1.04 53.58 4.07
N ASN A 506 0.01 53.94 3.28
CA ASN A 506 -1.33 54.20 3.80
C ASN A 506 -2.30 53.02 3.64
N ALA A 507 -1.88 51.95 2.97
CA ALA A 507 -2.65 50.72 2.90
C ALA A 507 -2.65 50.02 4.26
N THR A 508 -3.82 49.54 4.68
CA THR A 508 -3.97 48.70 5.87
C THR A 508 -4.12 47.22 5.50
N GLU A 509 -4.49 46.94 4.26
CA GLU A 509 -4.69 45.60 3.70
C GLU A 509 -4.16 45.56 2.26
N ASP A 510 -3.55 44.44 1.87
CA ASP A 510 -3.05 44.22 0.51
C ASP A 510 -4.21 44.03 -0.47
N ASP A 511 -4.12 44.60 -1.66
CA ASP A 511 -5.10 44.45 -2.74
C ASP A 511 -4.58 43.63 -3.93
N GLY A 512 -3.42 42.98 -3.76
CA GLY A 512 -2.78 42.19 -4.80
C GLY A 512 -2.19 43.05 -5.92
N SER A 513 -2.06 44.37 -5.70
CA SER A 513 -1.44 45.26 -6.68
C SER A 513 0.09 45.28 -6.60
N CYS A 514 0.73 44.60 -5.63
CA CYS A 514 2.18 44.64 -5.47
C CYS A 514 2.95 44.24 -6.75
N GLU A 515 3.77 45.17 -7.25
CA GLU A 515 4.66 44.96 -8.38
C GLU A 515 6.07 44.71 -7.84
N TYR A 516 6.65 43.57 -8.16
CA TYR A 516 7.99 43.16 -7.75
C TYR A 516 8.96 43.29 -8.93
N PRO A 517 10.27 43.47 -8.67
CA PRO A 517 11.26 43.43 -9.73
C PRO A 517 11.37 42.02 -10.33
N GLU A 518 11.86 41.93 -11.57
CA GLU A 518 12.18 40.63 -12.19
C GLU A 518 13.24 39.89 -11.36
N GLU A 519 13.18 38.56 -11.36
CA GLU A 519 14.10 37.70 -10.60
C GLU A 519 15.56 38.06 -10.93
N TYR A 520 16.39 38.20 -9.90
CA TYR A 520 17.79 38.67 -9.97
C TYR A 520 17.98 40.18 -10.26
N TYR A 521 16.91 40.95 -10.47
CA TYR A 521 16.95 42.40 -10.68
C TYR A 521 16.34 43.18 -9.50
N ASN A 522 16.67 44.48 -9.41
CA ASN A 522 16.01 45.43 -8.51
C ASN A 522 14.88 46.21 -9.22
N CYS A 523 14.13 47.04 -8.49
CA CYS A 523 13.00 47.82 -9.02
C CYS A 523 13.36 48.85 -10.11
N ASP A 524 14.65 49.20 -10.24
CA ASP A 524 15.15 50.08 -11.30
C ASP A 524 15.64 49.28 -12.53
N GLY A 525 15.58 47.94 -12.49
CA GLY A 525 16.02 47.03 -13.54
C GLY A 525 17.52 46.75 -13.55
N ASP A 526 18.23 47.03 -12.45
CA ASP A 526 19.66 46.69 -12.32
C ASP A 526 19.82 45.29 -11.72
N CYS A 527 20.79 44.53 -12.22
CA CYS A 527 21.11 43.21 -11.69
C CYS A 527 21.64 43.29 -10.24
N LEU A 528 21.18 42.37 -9.39
CA LEU A 528 21.58 42.25 -7.99
C LEU A 528 22.95 41.59 -7.82
N ASN A 529 23.30 40.65 -8.71
CA ASN A 529 24.54 39.87 -8.66
C ASN A 529 25.13 39.72 -10.07
N ASP A 530 26.09 40.57 -10.37
CA ASP A 530 26.73 40.70 -11.68
C ASP A 530 28.25 40.77 -11.43
N LEU A 531 28.86 39.59 -11.32
CA LEU A 531 30.25 39.44 -10.89
C LEU A 531 31.23 39.95 -11.94
N ASP A 532 30.88 39.84 -13.22
CA ASP A 532 31.71 40.25 -14.34
C ASP A 532 31.35 41.66 -14.91
N ALA A 533 30.24 42.23 -14.43
CA ALA A 533 29.73 43.57 -14.71
C ALA A 533 29.27 43.77 -16.16
N ASP A 534 28.76 42.73 -16.83
CA ASP A 534 28.30 42.79 -18.21
C ASP A 534 26.81 43.20 -18.37
N GLY A 535 26.07 43.26 -17.26
CA GLY A 535 24.66 43.65 -17.19
C GLY A 535 23.66 42.51 -17.33
N ILE A 536 24.13 41.26 -17.41
CA ILE A 536 23.36 40.03 -17.23
C ILE A 536 23.63 39.52 -15.82
N CYS A 537 22.61 39.03 -15.11
CA CYS A 537 22.87 38.42 -13.81
C CYS A 537 23.58 37.08 -13.96
N ASP A 538 24.53 36.80 -13.07
CA ASP A 538 25.33 35.57 -13.06
C ASP A 538 24.43 34.32 -13.21
N GLU A 539 23.25 34.35 -12.58
CA GLU A 539 22.25 33.29 -12.60
C GLU A 539 21.58 33.07 -13.99
N LEU A 540 21.73 34.02 -14.91
CA LEU A 540 21.14 34.02 -16.26
C LEU A 540 22.18 33.80 -17.38
N GLU A 541 23.46 33.67 -17.06
CA GLU A 541 24.55 33.61 -18.06
C GLU A 541 24.59 32.32 -18.89
N CYS A 542 24.03 31.21 -18.39
CA CYS A 542 24.08 29.90 -19.07
C CYS A 542 22.95 29.62 -20.07
N PHE A 543 22.00 30.54 -20.25
CA PHE A 543 20.83 30.35 -21.12
C PHE A 543 21.15 30.26 -22.63
N ASN A 544 22.36 30.63 -23.07
CA ASN A 544 22.76 30.66 -24.49
C ASN A 544 24.12 30.00 -24.78
N VAL A 545 24.69 29.24 -23.84
CA VAL A 545 25.98 28.54 -24.02
C VAL A 545 25.72 27.12 -24.55
N LEU A 546 26.34 26.76 -25.67
CA LEU A 546 26.29 25.40 -26.24
C LEU A 546 27.50 24.60 -25.75
N CYS A 547 27.30 23.76 -24.74
CA CYS A 547 28.29 22.80 -24.29
C CYS A 547 28.29 21.52 -25.16
N ASP A 548 29.36 20.73 -25.09
CA ASP A 548 29.37 19.40 -25.70
C ASP A 548 28.44 18.44 -24.93
N GLU A 549 28.14 17.28 -25.52
CA GLU A 549 27.13 16.32 -25.03
C GLU A 549 27.42 15.75 -23.63
N TRP A 550 28.54 16.13 -22.99
CA TRP A 550 29.02 15.58 -21.73
C TRP A 550 29.37 16.66 -20.68
N SER A 551 29.06 17.94 -20.96
CA SER A 551 29.39 19.07 -20.08
C SER A 551 28.18 20.00 -19.83
N GLU A 552 28.08 20.55 -18.62
CA GLU A 552 27.08 21.56 -18.24
C GLU A 552 27.68 22.95 -18.07
N CYS A 553 26.93 24.01 -18.38
CA CYS A 553 27.38 25.38 -18.18
C CYS A 553 27.24 25.80 -16.72
N ILE A 554 28.32 26.33 -16.12
CA ILE A 554 28.35 27.00 -14.82
C ILE A 554 29.06 28.35 -14.99
N LEU A 555 28.37 29.47 -14.71
CA LEU A 555 28.90 30.85 -14.83
C LEU A 555 29.50 31.15 -16.22
N GLY A 556 28.80 30.76 -17.27
CA GLY A 556 29.24 30.99 -18.65
C GLY A 556 30.31 30.01 -19.19
N ASP A 557 30.79 29.06 -18.38
CA ASP A 557 31.81 28.07 -18.74
C ASP A 557 31.29 26.61 -18.66
N CYS A 558 31.65 25.75 -19.62
CA CYS A 558 31.25 24.33 -19.62
C CYS A 558 32.12 23.47 -18.69
N ILE A 559 31.49 22.67 -17.82
CA ILE A 559 32.07 21.83 -16.78
C ILE A 559 31.53 20.38 -16.91
N CYS A 560 32.41 19.38 -16.90
CA CYS A 560 32.07 17.95 -16.99
C CYS A 560 31.51 17.43 -15.65
N LEU A 561 30.33 16.82 -15.67
CA LEU A 561 29.61 16.41 -14.45
C LEU A 561 29.89 14.97 -13.98
N ASN A 562 30.37 14.09 -14.86
CA ASN A 562 30.64 12.70 -14.52
C ASN A 562 32.04 12.29 -14.94
N ASP A 563 33.00 12.68 -14.11
CA ASP A 563 34.43 12.40 -14.26
C ASP A 563 34.82 11.29 -13.29
N VAL A 564 34.52 10.04 -13.68
CA VAL A 564 34.63 8.85 -12.82
C VAL A 564 36.08 8.63 -12.38
N ASN A 565 37.04 9.07 -13.20
CA ASN A 565 38.46 8.94 -12.93
C ASN A 565 39.12 10.24 -12.41
N THR A 566 38.35 11.31 -12.20
CA THR A 566 38.74 12.62 -11.65
C THR A 566 39.85 13.36 -12.44
N ASN A 567 39.93 13.19 -13.76
CA ASN A 567 40.95 13.80 -14.62
C ASN A 567 40.55 15.16 -15.25
N GLY A 568 39.29 15.56 -15.09
CA GLY A 568 38.69 16.79 -15.60
C GLY A 568 38.25 16.73 -17.07
N ILE A 569 38.14 15.53 -17.65
CA ILE A 569 37.82 15.26 -19.06
C ILE A 569 36.88 14.06 -19.13
N CYS A 570 35.66 14.28 -19.59
CA CYS A 570 34.72 13.21 -19.94
C CYS A 570 35.23 12.46 -21.20
N ASP A 571 35.51 11.15 -21.13
CA ASP A 571 36.11 10.36 -22.23
C ASP A 571 35.59 8.91 -22.41
N GLU A 572 36.09 8.19 -23.44
CA GLU A 572 35.61 6.84 -23.82
C GLU A 572 35.87 5.75 -22.76
N GLU A 573 36.70 5.97 -21.72
CA GLU A 573 36.93 4.99 -20.65
C GLU A 573 35.75 4.90 -19.65
N GLU A 574 34.68 5.68 -19.85
CA GLU A 574 33.54 5.86 -18.94
C GLU A 574 32.22 5.24 -19.47
N GLN A 575 32.30 4.33 -20.47
CA GLN A 575 31.13 3.73 -21.13
C GLN A 575 30.49 2.57 -20.34
N ALA A 576 29.16 2.63 -20.20
CA ALA A 576 28.32 1.52 -19.77
C ALA A 576 28.51 0.28 -20.69
N ASN A 577 28.57 -0.93 -20.12
CA ASN A 577 28.92 -2.15 -20.83
C ASN A 577 27.79 -3.19 -20.79
N CYS A 578 27.41 -3.73 -21.94
CA CYS A 578 26.39 -4.77 -22.07
C CYS A 578 26.66 -6.05 -21.25
N SER A 579 27.91 -6.29 -20.83
CA SER A 579 28.26 -7.45 -19.99
C SER A 579 27.63 -7.42 -18.59
N ASP A 580 27.20 -6.24 -18.14
CA ASP A 580 26.62 -6.08 -16.82
C ASP A 580 25.11 -6.34 -16.81
N LEU A 581 24.50 -6.42 -18.00
CA LEU A 581 23.09 -6.73 -18.22
C LEU A 581 22.88 -8.21 -18.58
N SER A 582 21.89 -8.84 -17.95
CA SER A 582 21.36 -10.12 -18.37
C SER A 582 19.85 -10.10 -18.50
N VAL A 583 19.37 -10.41 -19.70
CA VAL A 583 17.96 -10.70 -19.97
C VAL A 583 17.67 -12.11 -19.48
N PHE A 584 16.78 -12.27 -18.50
CA PHE A 584 16.49 -13.58 -17.91
C PHE A 584 15.13 -14.14 -18.29
N SER A 585 14.17 -13.30 -18.72
CA SER A 585 12.93 -13.79 -19.32
C SER A 585 12.33 -12.79 -20.32
N VAL A 586 11.69 -13.32 -21.36
CA VAL A 586 10.89 -12.56 -22.32
C VAL A 586 9.61 -13.34 -22.57
N TYR A 587 8.47 -12.72 -22.33
CA TYR A 587 7.16 -13.36 -22.49
C TYR A 587 6.10 -12.35 -22.91
N GLN A 588 5.01 -12.83 -23.52
CA GLN A 588 3.89 -11.99 -23.91
C GLN A 588 2.87 -11.87 -22.76
N SER A 589 2.36 -10.67 -22.52
CA SER A 589 1.24 -10.42 -21.62
C SER A 589 0.24 -9.48 -22.30
N GLY A 590 -0.94 -9.98 -22.65
CA GLY A 590 -1.93 -9.22 -23.42
C GLY A 590 -1.37 -8.72 -24.76
N ASP A 591 -1.47 -7.40 -24.98
CA ASP A 591 -0.99 -6.70 -26.18
C ASP A 591 0.46 -6.20 -26.07
N GLN A 592 1.21 -6.63 -25.05
CA GLN A 592 2.60 -6.22 -24.80
C GLN A 592 3.55 -7.42 -24.70
N ILE A 593 4.84 -7.18 -24.98
CA ILE A 593 5.92 -8.09 -24.64
C ILE A 593 6.64 -7.56 -23.41
N ILE A 594 6.80 -8.43 -22.41
CA ILE A 594 7.52 -8.13 -21.17
C ILE A 594 8.93 -8.71 -21.28
N VAL A 595 9.93 -7.88 -21.00
CA VAL A 595 11.36 -8.23 -20.99
C VAL A 595 11.91 -7.95 -19.60
N ASN A 596 12.42 -8.98 -18.92
CA ASN A 596 13.01 -8.83 -17.60
C ASN A 596 14.53 -8.85 -17.69
N VAL A 597 15.15 -7.82 -17.12
CA VAL A 597 16.58 -7.55 -17.23
C VAL A 597 17.15 -7.35 -15.84
N SER A 598 18.24 -8.05 -15.53
CA SER A 598 19.02 -7.81 -14.32
C SER A 598 20.31 -7.07 -14.66
N ASN A 599 20.63 -6.05 -13.88
CA ASN A 599 21.88 -5.29 -13.94
C ASN A 599 22.76 -5.65 -12.73
N SER A 600 23.97 -6.14 -13.01
CA SER A 600 24.97 -6.51 -12.00
C SER A 600 25.88 -5.36 -11.56
N SER A 601 25.70 -4.16 -12.11
CA SER A 601 26.39 -2.94 -11.70
C SER A 601 25.82 -2.38 -10.39
N ALA A 602 26.66 -1.68 -9.62
CA ALA A 602 26.24 -0.96 -8.41
C ALA A 602 25.52 0.37 -8.72
N TYR A 603 25.37 0.72 -10.00
CA TYR A 603 24.75 1.96 -10.48
C TYR A 603 23.86 1.64 -11.69
N GLU A 604 22.85 2.48 -11.93
CA GLU A 604 22.11 2.48 -13.18
C GLU A 604 23.06 2.65 -14.37
N ILE A 605 22.82 1.87 -15.42
CA ILE A 605 23.60 1.94 -16.65
C ILE A 605 22.68 2.25 -17.83
N PHE A 606 23.21 3.04 -18.78
CA PHE A 606 22.55 3.59 -19.96
C PHE A 606 21.50 4.67 -19.65
N SER A 607 21.81 5.92 -19.97
CA SER A 607 20.80 6.98 -19.98
C SER A 607 19.87 6.76 -21.17
N TYR A 608 18.58 6.76 -20.91
CA TYR A 608 17.54 6.61 -21.91
C TYR A 608 17.56 5.29 -22.70
N PRO A 609 17.35 4.13 -22.05
CA PRO A 609 17.25 2.82 -22.70
C PRO A 609 15.85 2.58 -23.27
N GLY A 610 15.80 1.78 -24.34
CA GLY A 610 14.60 1.10 -24.80
C GLY A 610 14.97 -0.21 -25.48
N PHE A 611 14.03 -1.14 -25.56
CA PHE A 611 14.24 -2.42 -26.23
C PHE A 611 13.45 -2.55 -27.53
N ILE A 612 14.07 -3.23 -28.51
CA ILE A 612 13.42 -3.62 -29.77
C ILE A 612 13.50 -5.13 -29.90
N LEU A 613 12.34 -5.76 -30.08
CA LEU A 613 12.23 -7.20 -30.31
C LEU A 613 12.07 -7.50 -31.79
N PHE A 614 12.83 -8.47 -32.28
CA PHE A 614 12.81 -8.92 -33.67
C PHE A 614 12.47 -10.41 -33.78
N ASN A 615 11.78 -10.78 -34.85
CA ASN A 615 11.53 -12.17 -35.21
C ASN A 615 12.77 -12.79 -35.88
N SER A 616 12.72 -14.12 -36.10
CA SER A 616 13.77 -14.86 -36.83
C SER A 616 14.04 -14.41 -38.28
N LEU A 617 13.16 -13.58 -38.87
CA LEU A 617 13.33 -12.97 -40.20
C LEU A 617 13.97 -11.57 -40.15
N GLY A 618 14.12 -11.00 -38.95
CA GLY A 618 14.64 -9.65 -38.71
C GLY A 618 13.57 -8.55 -38.79
N ASP A 619 12.28 -8.89 -38.79
CA ASP A 619 11.20 -7.90 -38.69
C ASP A 619 10.97 -7.52 -37.22
N THR A 620 10.72 -6.23 -36.96
CA THR A 620 10.35 -5.73 -35.63
C THR A 620 8.99 -6.27 -35.20
N ILE A 621 8.96 -6.98 -34.07
CA ILE A 621 7.75 -7.51 -33.45
C ILE A 621 7.16 -6.49 -32.47
N ALA A 622 8.01 -5.97 -31.58
CA ALA A 622 7.59 -5.08 -30.52
C ALA A 622 8.70 -4.04 -30.25
N ILE A 623 8.30 -2.85 -29.81
CA ILE A 623 9.24 -1.77 -29.50
C ILE A 623 8.81 -1.08 -28.21
N GLU A 624 9.79 -0.77 -27.38
CA GLU A 624 9.64 0.12 -26.24
C GLU A 624 10.15 1.51 -26.66
N GLU A 625 9.34 2.55 -26.39
CA GLU A 625 9.82 3.92 -26.48
C GLU A 625 10.88 4.18 -25.42
N VAL A 626 11.91 4.92 -25.81
CA VAL A 626 13.07 5.22 -24.97
C VAL A 626 12.62 5.88 -23.65
N GLN A 627 12.96 5.26 -22.52
CA GLN A 627 12.63 5.76 -21.18
C GLN A 627 13.54 6.94 -20.78
N TYR A 628 13.22 7.72 -19.75
CA TYR A 628 14.08 8.84 -19.29
C TYR A 628 15.21 8.37 -18.33
N TYR A 629 15.03 7.19 -17.71
CA TYR A 629 15.84 6.65 -16.61
C TYR A 629 16.63 5.40 -17.02
N GLY A 630 17.69 5.04 -16.31
CA GLY A 630 18.58 3.93 -16.69
C GLY A 630 18.07 2.54 -16.32
N ILE A 631 18.85 1.50 -16.64
CA ILE A 631 18.51 0.11 -16.27
C ILE A 631 18.98 -0.18 -14.84
N ALA A 632 18.03 -0.33 -13.92
CA ALA A 632 18.25 -0.64 -12.49
C ALA A 632 18.64 -2.12 -12.25
N THR A 633 18.93 -2.48 -10.99
CA THR A 633 19.43 -3.83 -10.59
C THR A 633 18.54 -4.97 -11.07
N GLU A 634 17.22 -4.81 -11.01
CA GLU A 634 16.24 -5.62 -11.72
C GLU A 634 15.21 -4.67 -12.33
N SER A 635 14.87 -4.89 -13.60
CA SER A 635 14.01 -3.99 -14.36
C SER A 635 13.14 -4.79 -15.32
N ILE A 636 11.90 -4.30 -15.48
CA ILE A 636 10.91 -4.89 -16.37
C ILE A 636 10.59 -3.87 -17.45
N HIS A 637 10.73 -4.29 -18.69
CA HIS A 637 10.54 -3.47 -19.87
C HIS A 637 9.31 -3.93 -20.65
N PHE A 638 8.47 -2.99 -21.03
CA PHE A 638 7.20 -3.24 -21.72
C PHE A 638 7.32 -2.77 -23.17
N LEU A 639 7.27 -3.71 -24.11
CA LEU A 639 7.37 -3.43 -25.54
C LEU A 639 5.99 -3.53 -26.18
N GLU A 640 5.60 -2.50 -26.93
CA GLU A 640 4.35 -2.49 -27.68
C GLU A 640 4.45 -3.30 -28.98
N ILE A 641 3.54 -4.26 -29.15
CA ILE A 641 3.47 -5.10 -30.34
C ILE A 641 3.06 -4.26 -31.55
N GLN A 642 3.86 -4.33 -32.62
CA GLN A 642 3.63 -3.57 -33.85
C GLN A 642 2.43 -4.13 -34.64
N GLU A 643 1.68 -3.24 -35.31
CA GLU A 643 0.53 -3.64 -36.13
C GLU A 643 0.91 -4.71 -37.19
N ASN A 644 0.25 -5.88 -37.13
CA ASN A 644 0.48 -7.05 -37.99
C ASN A 644 1.80 -7.81 -37.75
N ALA A 645 2.45 -7.62 -36.60
CA ALA A 645 3.58 -8.45 -36.19
C ALA A 645 3.16 -9.92 -36.04
N VAL A 646 4.01 -10.84 -36.52
CA VAL A 646 3.84 -12.28 -36.30
C VAL A 646 4.82 -12.71 -35.23
N ILE A 647 4.28 -13.07 -34.07
CA ILE A 647 5.06 -13.50 -32.91
C ILE A 647 5.58 -14.92 -33.17
N THR A 648 6.88 -15.11 -32.95
CA THR A 648 7.57 -16.41 -33.05
C THR A 648 8.24 -16.75 -31.74
N SER A 649 8.44 -18.03 -31.44
CA SER A 649 9.15 -18.47 -30.22
C SER A 649 10.63 -18.09 -30.23
N ASP A 650 11.25 -18.05 -31.41
CA ASP A 650 12.65 -17.64 -31.58
C ASP A 650 12.69 -16.14 -31.92
N VAL A 651 13.22 -15.34 -31.00
CA VAL A 651 13.35 -13.89 -31.13
C VAL A 651 14.78 -13.42 -30.82
N SER A 652 15.10 -12.22 -31.27
CA SER A 652 16.31 -11.51 -30.86
C SER A 652 15.91 -10.15 -30.28
N LEU A 653 16.62 -9.72 -29.25
CA LEU A 653 16.37 -8.46 -28.56
C LEU A 653 17.56 -7.53 -28.75
N GLN A 654 17.29 -6.27 -29.03
CA GLN A 654 18.31 -5.22 -29.07
C GLN A 654 17.97 -4.11 -28.10
N LEU A 655 18.98 -3.63 -27.37
CA LEU A 655 18.91 -2.39 -26.61
C LEU A 655 19.23 -1.22 -27.55
N HIS A 656 18.40 -0.18 -27.53
CA HIS A 656 18.65 1.11 -28.18
C HIS A 656 18.64 2.23 -27.14
N THR A 657 19.41 3.29 -27.39
CA THR A 657 19.45 4.47 -26.51
C THR A 657 19.35 5.74 -27.34
N TRP A 658 18.87 6.84 -26.75
CA TRP A 658 18.63 8.07 -27.51
C TRP A 658 19.91 8.78 -27.98
N PHE A 659 21.01 8.61 -27.25
CA PHE A 659 22.26 9.37 -27.45
C PHE A 659 23.39 8.57 -28.11
N TYR A 660 23.30 7.24 -28.21
CA TYR A 660 24.37 6.41 -28.79
C TYR A 660 23.91 5.62 -30.02
N ASP A 661 24.23 6.14 -31.22
CA ASP A 661 24.11 5.42 -32.50
C ASP A 661 25.06 4.20 -32.62
N PHE A 662 25.92 3.95 -31.63
CA PHE A 662 27.04 2.99 -31.71
C PHE A 662 27.06 1.88 -30.65
N LEU A 663 26.12 1.84 -29.71
CA LEU A 663 26.04 0.79 -28.68
C LEU A 663 24.82 -0.07 -28.94
N GLN A 664 25.05 -1.33 -29.32
CA GLN A 664 24.02 -2.31 -29.70
C GLN A 664 24.21 -3.54 -28.80
N CYS A 665 23.62 -3.54 -27.61
CA CYS A 665 23.51 -4.79 -26.85
C CYS A 665 22.52 -5.68 -27.60
N GLU A 666 22.97 -6.81 -28.09
CA GLU A 666 22.12 -7.78 -28.80
C GLU A 666 22.13 -9.10 -28.06
N TRP A 667 20.93 -9.64 -27.82
CA TRP A 667 20.73 -10.98 -27.31
C TRP A 667 20.06 -11.82 -28.40
N GLU A 668 20.85 -12.73 -28.98
CA GLU A 668 20.37 -13.67 -30.00
C GLU A 668 19.82 -14.95 -29.36
N ASN A 669 18.83 -15.57 -30.01
CA ASN A 669 18.21 -16.85 -29.60
C ASN A 669 17.49 -16.77 -28.24
N ILE A 670 16.82 -15.65 -27.98
CA ILE A 670 15.86 -15.59 -26.87
C ILE A 670 14.68 -16.47 -27.24
N VAL A 671 14.33 -17.37 -26.33
CA VAL A 671 13.09 -18.13 -26.41
C VAL A 671 12.02 -17.31 -25.71
N MET A 672 11.07 -16.79 -26.48
CA MET A 672 9.84 -16.25 -25.91
C MET A 672 9.09 -17.40 -25.25
N LEU A 673 8.97 -17.33 -23.93
CA LEU A 673 8.22 -18.32 -23.17
C LEU A 673 6.74 -18.09 -23.42
N ASP A 674 6.06 -19.13 -23.90
CA ASP A 674 4.60 -19.14 -23.95
C ASP A 674 4.08 -19.29 -22.51
N ASN A 675 3.30 -18.32 -22.02
CA ASN A 675 2.72 -18.39 -20.67
C ASN A 675 1.87 -19.65 -20.48
N CYS A 676 1.36 -20.23 -21.58
CA CYS A 676 0.63 -21.49 -21.54
C CYS A 676 1.54 -22.69 -21.22
N GLU A 677 2.86 -22.59 -21.41
CA GLU A 677 3.84 -23.65 -21.12
C GLU A 677 4.57 -23.46 -19.79
N LEU A 678 4.35 -22.34 -19.07
CA LEU A 678 4.97 -22.07 -17.78
C LEU A 678 4.33 -22.90 -16.66
N ASP A 679 5.16 -23.66 -15.94
CA ASP A 679 4.77 -24.26 -14.67
C ASP A 679 4.83 -23.19 -13.57
N PRO A 680 3.80 -23.07 -12.72
CA PRO A 680 3.80 -22.09 -11.62
C PRO A 680 4.78 -22.49 -10.52
N GLU A 681 5.49 -21.52 -9.96
CA GLU A 681 6.38 -21.71 -8.81
C GLU A 681 5.95 -20.80 -7.65
N PRO A 682 5.66 -21.33 -6.45
CA PRO A 682 5.17 -20.54 -5.33
C PRO A 682 6.12 -19.45 -4.83
N GLY A 683 7.43 -19.57 -5.05
CA GLY A 683 8.42 -18.69 -4.43
C GLY A 683 8.71 -19.07 -2.97
N GLU A 684 9.37 -18.18 -2.24
CA GLU A 684 9.84 -18.43 -0.85
C GLU A 684 9.02 -17.72 0.23
N CYS A 685 8.11 -16.83 -0.16
CA CYS A 685 7.18 -16.20 0.78
C CYS A 685 5.95 -17.09 1.03
N ASP A 686 5.26 -16.86 2.15
CA ASP A 686 4.17 -17.72 2.64
C ASP A 686 2.75 -17.10 2.48
N ALA A 687 2.59 -16.07 1.65
CA ALA A 687 1.26 -15.61 1.29
C ALA A 687 0.48 -16.69 0.52
N ALA A 688 -0.84 -16.63 0.56
CA ALA A 688 -1.72 -17.53 -0.19
C ALA A 688 -2.47 -16.73 -1.27
N ILE A 689 -1.75 -16.34 -2.32
CA ILE A 689 -2.31 -15.56 -3.45
C ILE A 689 -2.74 -16.53 -4.55
N GLU A 690 -4.02 -16.51 -4.95
CA GLU A 690 -4.52 -17.40 -6.00
C GLU A 690 -4.05 -16.94 -7.38
N ILE A 691 -3.31 -17.80 -8.08
CA ILE A 691 -2.82 -17.59 -9.45
C ILE A 691 -3.33 -18.69 -10.38
N PHE A 692 -3.20 -18.48 -11.69
CA PHE A 692 -3.69 -19.39 -12.71
C PHE A 692 -2.57 -19.84 -13.65
N TYR A 693 -2.67 -21.08 -14.12
CA TYR A 693 -1.74 -21.66 -15.08
C TYR A 693 -2.46 -22.63 -16.01
N PHE A 694 -1.89 -22.86 -17.20
CA PHE A 694 -2.46 -23.79 -18.16
C PHE A 694 -1.87 -25.18 -17.96
N ASN A 695 -2.68 -26.11 -17.46
CA ASN A 695 -2.21 -27.47 -17.20
C ASN A 695 -2.14 -28.27 -18.51
N GLN A 696 -0.92 -28.53 -18.98
CA GLN A 696 -0.63 -29.25 -20.22
C GLN A 696 -1.15 -30.70 -20.24
N ASN A 697 -1.48 -31.30 -19.08
CA ASN A 697 -2.02 -32.66 -19.00
C ASN A 697 -3.54 -32.70 -19.14
N THR A 698 -4.23 -31.74 -18.53
CA THR A 698 -5.71 -31.65 -18.54
C THR A 698 -6.22 -30.78 -19.70
N LEU A 699 -5.34 -29.95 -20.28
CA LEU A 699 -5.62 -28.97 -21.31
C LEU A 699 -6.68 -27.94 -20.87
N THR A 700 -6.61 -27.54 -19.59
CA THR A 700 -7.51 -26.56 -18.98
C THR A 700 -6.71 -25.61 -18.10
N CYS A 701 -7.20 -24.38 -17.97
CA CYS A 701 -6.69 -23.46 -16.95
C CYS A 701 -7.09 -23.92 -15.55
N GLU A 702 -6.10 -24.06 -14.66
CA GLU A 702 -6.25 -24.46 -13.27
C GLU A 702 -5.66 -23.38 -12.36
N SER A 703 -6.12 -23.30 -11.11
CA SER A 703 -5.53 -22.39 -10.12
C SER A 703 -4.55 -23.10 -9.19
N THR A 704 -3.63 -22.32 -8.62
CA THR A 704 -2.69 -22.72 -7.58
C THR A 704 -2.34 -21.50 -6.71
N TRP A 705 -1.52 -21.68 -5.68
CA TRP A 705 -1.13 -20.62 -4.76
C TRP A 705 0.30 -20.12 -5.04
N TRP A 706 0.47 -18.80 -5.02
CA TRP A 706 1.74 -18.09 -5.04
C TRP A 706 2.01 -17.44 -3.69
N GLY A 707 3.28 -17.48 -3.27
CA GLY A 707 3.78 -17.09 -1.97
C GLY A 707 3.87 -15.59 -1.73
N GLY A 708 3.66 -14.75 -2.73
CA GLY A 708 3.70 -13.28 -2.59
C GLY A 708 5.04 -12.61 -2.88
N CYS A 709 6.11 -13.39 -3.08
CA CYS A 709 7.39 -12.89 -3.59
C CYS A 709 8.14 -13.96 -4.39
N ASN A 710 8.98 -13.54 -5.33
CA ASN A 710 9.77 -14.40 -6.20
C ASN A 710 8.90 -15.46 -6.93
N GLY A 711 9.44 -16.59 -7.38
CA GLY A 711 8.66 -17.63 -8.05
C GLY A 711 8.18 -17.27 -9.47
N VAL A 712 7.18 -18.00 -9.97
CA VAL A 712 6.66 -17.88 -11.34
C VAL A 712 5.13 -17.80 -11.29
N VAL A 713 4.59 -16.69 -11.80
CA VAL A 713 3.15 -16.44 -11.93
C VAL A 713 2.77 -16.39 -13.43
N PRO A 714 2.20 -17.46 -14.01
CA PRO A 714 1.84 -17.49 -15.43
C PRO A 714 0.68 -16.56 -15.78
N PHE A 715 -0.38 -16.54 -14.95
CA PHE A 715 -1.55 -15.69 -15.12
C PHE A 715 -2.13 -15.24 -13.77
N TRP A 716 -2.57 -13.98 -13.70
CA TRP A 716 -3.23 -13.39 -12.52
C TRP A 716 -4.75 -13.62 -12.49
N SER A 717 -5.35 -14.04 -13.60
CA SER A 717 -6.79 -14.32 -13.67
C SER A 717 -7.10 -15.55 -14.52
N LEU A 718 -8.20 -16.23 -14.18
CA LEU A 718 -8.70 -17.36 -14.94
C LEU A 718 -9.04 -16.97 -16.39
N GLU A 719 -9.66 -15.81 -16.57
CA GLU A 719 -10.07 -15.29 -17.88
C GLU A 719 -8.86 -15.07 -18.78
N ALA A 720 -7.80 -14.43 -18.28
CA ALA A 720 -6.56 -14.21 -19.03
C ALA A 720 -5.93 -15.53 -19.49
N CYS A 721 -5.89 -16.54 -18.62
CA CYS A 721 -5.40 -17.88 -18.98
C CYS A 721 -6.27 -18.53 -20.06
N GLN A 722 -7.60 -18.48 -19.91
CA GLN A 722 -8.53 -19.13 -20.84
C GLN A 722 -8.49 -18.49 -22.23
N GLU A 723 -8.49 -17.17 -22.29
CA GLU A 723 -8.39 -16.42 -23.54
C GLU A 723 -7.08 -16.69 -24.25
N SER A 724 -5.98 -16.78 -23.50
CA SER A 724 -4.65 -17.02 -24.06
C SER A 724 -4.48 -18.47 -24.53
N CYS A 725 -4.85 -19.46 -23.71
CA CYS A 725 -4.43 -20.85 -23.91
C CYS A 725 -5.51 -21.78 -24.45
N GLU A 726 -6.77 -21.61 -24.03
CA GLU A 726 -7.87 -22.49 -24.48
C GLU A 726 -8.36 -22.11 -25.89
N SER A 727 -8.20 -20.85 -26.29
CA SER A 727 -8.54 -20.36 -27.65
C SER A 727 -7.60 -20.94 -28.73
N ILE A 728 -6.30 -21.07 -28.43
CA ILE A 728 -5.27 -21.65 -29.32
C ILE A 728 -5.58 -23.11 -29.63
N LEU A 729 -6.06 -23.88 -28.64
CA LEU A 729 -6.45 -25.28 -28.82
C LEU A 729 -7.60 -25.48 -29.81
N ILE A 730 -8.57 -24.55 -29.86
CA ILE A 730 -9.69 -24.61 -30.79
C ILE A 730 -9.22 -24.36 -32.22
N ASP A 731 -8.29 -23.41 -32.41
CA ASP A 731 -7.73 -23.09 -33.73
C ASP A 731 -6.76 -24.17 -34.23
N GLU A 732 -5.90 -24.73 -33.37
CA GLU A 732 -5.02 -25.85 -33.73
C GLU A 732 -5.80 -27.12 -34.08
N LEU A 733 -6.86 -27.45 -33.33
CA LEU A 733 -7.73 -28.59 -33.63
C LEU A 733 -8.52 -28.40 -34.93
N SER A 734 -8.81 -27.15 -35.34
CA SER A 734 -9.48 -26.85 -36.62
C SER A 734 -8.55 -26.98 -37.84
N SER A 735 -7.24 -26.84 -37.64
CA SER A 735 -6.23 -26.79 -38.71
C SER A 735 -5.68 -28.15 -39.15
N LYS A 736 -5.79 -29.20 -38.32
CA LYS A 736 -5.36 -30.57 -38.66
C LYS A 736 -6.30 -31.19 -39.70
N LYS A 737 -5.90 -31.13 -40.98
CA LYS A 737 -6.60 -31.81 -42.08
C LYS A 737 -6.31 -33.31 -42.08
N VAL A 738 -7.27 -34.15 -41.66
CA VAL A 738 -7.14 -35.61 -41.79
C VAL A 738 -7.68 -36.05 -43.14
N LEU A 739 -6.84 -36.67 -43.97
CA LEU A 739 -7.25 -37.15 -45.29
C LEU A 739 -8.27 -38.30 -45.14
N ILE A 740 -9.55 -38.03 -45.43
CA ILE A 740 -10.58 -39.08 -45.44
C ILE A 740 -10.48 -39.91 -46.72
N GLN A 741 -10.30 -39.24 -47.86
CA GLN A 741 -10.47 -39.90 -49.15
C GLN A 741 -9.61 -39.28 -50.24
N GLN A 742 -9.00 -40.12 -51.06
CA GLN A 742 -8.33 -39.72 -52.28
C GLN A 742 -9.06 -40.33 -53.49
N LEU A 743 -9.50 -39.45 -54.39
CA LEU A 743 -10.28 -39.78 -55.58
C LEU A 743 -9.50 -39.42 -56.85
N ASP A 744 -9.69 -40.14 -57.95
CA ASP A 744 -9.30 -39.65 -59.26
C ASP A 744 -10.35 -38.67 -59.83
N VAL A 745 -10.03 -38.04 -60.96
CA VAL A 745 -10.96 -37.12 -61.67
C VAL A 745 -12.27 -37.77 -62.14
N LEU A 746 -12.40 -39.09 -62.05
CA LEU A 746 -13.62 -39.83 -62.36
C LEU A 746 -14.38 -40.26 -61.09
N GLY A 747 -13.95 -39.82 -59.91
CA GLY A 747 -14.60 -40.08 -58.63
C GLY A 747 -14.34 -41.49 -58.07
N ARG A 748 -13.27 -42.17 -58.51
CA ARG A 748 -12.91 -43.51 -58.02
C ARG A 748 -11.86 -43.40 -56.92
N HIS A 749 -11.98 -44.21 -55.87
CA HIS A 749 -10.96 -44.31 -54.81
C HIS A 749 -9.62 -44.79 -55.36
N VAL A 750 -8.53 -44.19 -54.88
CA VAL A 750 -7.17 -44.50 -55.33
C VAL A 750 -6.22 -44.66 -54.15
N ASN A 751 -5.33 -45.65 -54.22
CA ASN A 751 -4.26 -45.85 -53.25
C ASN A 751 -2.94 -45.29 -53.82
N SER A 752 -2.13 -44.69 -52.95
CA SER A 752 -1.19 -43.57 -53.14
C SER A 752 0.03 -43.73 -54.08
N ASN A 753 -0.01 -44.57 -55.11
CA ASN A 753 1.13 -44.75 -56.04
C ASN A 753 0.76 -44.72 -57.54
N GLN A 754 -0.34 -44.06 -57.90
CA GLN A 754 -0.78 -43.96 -59.30
C GLN A 754 -0.50 -42.56 -59.87
N LYS A 755 -0.27 -42.48 -61.19
CA LYS A 755 -0.08 -41.20 -61.89
C LYS A 755 -1.43 -40.61 -62.23
N GLY A 756 -1.59 -39.31 -62.08
CA GLY A 756 -2.84 -38.64 -62.41
C GLY A 756 -3.12 -37.38 -61.61
N ILE A 757 -4.32 -36.85 -61.81
CA ILE A 757 -4.91 -35.79 -61.00
C ILE A 757 -5.79 -36.45 -59.95
N PHE A 758 -5.51 -36.15 -58.68
CA PHE A 758 -6.25 -36.64 -57.53
C PHE A 758 -6.94 -35.50 -56.81
N ILE A 759 -8.10 -35.81 -56.24
CA ILE A 759 -8.86 -34.95 -55.36
C ILE A 759 -8.79 -35.57 -53.97
N LYS A 760 -8.15 -34.86 -53.04
CA LYS A 760 -8.06 -35.21 -51.63
C LYS A 760 -9.20 -34.52 -50.88
N LEU A 761 -9.99 -35.30 -50.15
CA LEU A 761 -11.08 -34.83 -49.29
C LEU A 761 -10.65 -35.00 -47.85
N TYR A 762 -10.75 -33.92 -47.08
CA TYR A 762 -10.40 -33.90 -45.66
C TYR A 762 -11.66 -33.87 -44.79
N ASP A 763 -11.52 -34.25 -43.54
CA ASP A 763 -12.57 -34.31 -42.52
C ASP A 763 -13.20 -32.97 -42.17
N ASN A 764 -12.43 -31.90 -42.26
CA ASN A 764 -12.95 -30.53 -42.16
C ASN A 764 -13.65 -30.02 -43.44
N GLY A 765 -13.88 -30.89 -44.44
CA GLY A 765 -14.58 -30.55 -45.69
C GLY A 765 -13.71 -29.85 -46.74
N ALA A 766 -12.41 -29.62 -46.45
CA ALA A 766 -11.47 -29.09 -47.43
C ALA A 766 -11.26 -30.08 -48.61
N VAL A 767 -11.03 -29.52 -49.80
CA VAL A 767 -10.80 -30.28 -51.02
C VAL A 767 -9.52 -29.78 -51.69
N GLU A 768 -8.53 -30.66 -51.83
CA GLU A 768 -7.26 -30.34 -52.50
C GLU A 768 -7.08 -31.14 -53.78
N LYS A 769 -6.47 -30.51 -54.78
CA LYS A 769 -6.13 -31.15 -56.05
C LYS A 769 -4.64 -31.41 -56.09
N GLU A 770 -4.25 -32.68 -56.19
CA GLU A 770 -2.86 -33.11 -56.33
C GLU A 770 -2.62 -33.63 -57.75
N LEU A 771 -1.53 -33.20 -58.37
CA LEU A 771 -1.11 -33.67 -59.70
C LEU A 771 0.22 -34.41 -59.57
N ILE A 772 0.20 -35.72 -59.80
CA ILE A 772 1.41 -36.56 -59.79
C ILE A 772 1.85 -36.82 -61.24
N LEU A 773 2.86 -36.07 -61.69
CA LEU A 773 3.63 -36.31 -62.91
C LEU A 773 5.01 -36.85 -62.48
N ASP A 774 5.63 -37.75 -63.26
CA ASP A 774 6.94 -38.32 -62.91
C ASP A 774 8.01 -37.25 -62.57
N LYS A 775 8.95 -37.63 -61.68
CA LYS A 775 10.11 -36.84 -61.23
C LYS A 775 10.85 -36.08 -62.32
#